data_AF-A0A345XW71-F1
#
_entry.id   AF-A0A345XW71-F1
#
_cell.length_a   1.000
_cell.length_b   1.000
_cell.length_c   1.000
_cell.angle_alpha   90.00
_cell.angle_beta   90.00
_cell.angle_gamma   90.00
#
_symmetry.space_group_name_H-M   'P 1'
#
loop_
_entity.id
_entity.type
_entity.pdbx_description
1 polymer ?
#
loop_
_entity_poly.entity_id
_entity_poly.type
_entity_poly.pdbx_seq_one_letter_code
_entity_poly.pdbx_strand_id
1 'polypeptide(L)'
;MSETQTHSQPDPRDPDDEEAPGTAYDNVVPLRKQSPEQDPPESAEPGEWEAELPDDTPDDEDQEAEEGDSVDPPRDTLPVSLQEWMEARDKARRPVLPQWLRTPRERQAVWKWAVRHYAATTGYHAVRLPIVYTPKILAYSPRGLWRWSSAAGRWVSDAEGKPLRLAAVRDEDAAEYLKLSRLRDARVKLRTAVAGLSSVIGLTATLTLYVLAPTWLLALAVAALTSACGFAGAPADRPLIDPAKVTFRKRKLSSDIITRAFMAAKLTTKDQGITFPRPIGRDGDGWRVVVDLPFGKTFADAMKAHGALASGIDIAPTQLFLDPDGTSNRRVVLWIADRDPLAVPAGPTPLLGATRVDFWKPFPWGLDERGNQVDISMLWTSLLVGAVPRQGKTFSARTIALAAALDPHVRLIVFDGKASPDWRKFEKVAHRIGFGIVPKNGFDPVEHLLNSLRELKADVEDRYHRLSELPLHICPEGKLTPEISRDPKLNMPLTLVVVDEVQEYLTHPTHGKEILELLVFLVRVAPAVGVSMETSTQKPDDKACPSELRDQHQARFALRVSAYQVSEAVLGAGSHGEGLDASKLLKSHKGVGILKGMSDEAGNVRTFLADGRDADRILTRARKLREDAGTLSGDAVGDAPAAGTDVLLHDVAAVLGSGATDVKVWSEVIVDRLAERKPETYGAWAELEGRAKADQLSTALKPYGIRTEQIGRRIDGKTVTRRGIVRDHVHAALTERNRNRALD
;
A
#
# COMPACT_ATOMS: atom_id res chain seq x y z
N MET A 1 -30.42 -48.99 13.96
CA MET A 1 -30.66 -47.65 13.39
C MET A 1 -29.30 -47.12 12.94
N SER A 2 -28.59 -47.76 12.00
CA SER A 2 -28.93 -48.08 10.61
C SER A 2 -29.34 -46.83 9.84
N GLU A 3 -28.42 -46.23 9.08
CA GLU A 3 -28.44 -46.36 7.62
C GLU A 3 -27.19 -45.75 6.97
N THR A 4 -26.61 -46.57 6.10
CA THR A 4 -25.46 -46.33 5.24
C THR A 4 -26.02 -45.93 3.88
N GLN A 5 -25.68 -44.77 3.32
CA GLN A 5 -26.02 -44.43 1.95
C GLN A 5 -24.80 -44.56 1.03
N THR A 6 -24.79 -45.68 0.33
CA THR A 6 -24.06 -46.00 -0.90
C THR A 6 -24.51 -45.07 -2.03
N HIS A 7 -23.56 -44.41 -2.71
CA HIS A 7 -23.80 -43.75 -3.98
C HIS A 7 -23.58 -44.74 -5.13
N SER A 8 -24.67 -45.05 -5.85
CA SER A 8 -24.73 -45.96 -6.98
C SER A 8 -24.15 -45.36 -8.26
N GLN A 9 -23.40 -46.18 -9.01
CA GLN A 9 -23.07 -45.98 -10.41
C GLN A 9 -24.34 -46.09 -11.30
N PRO A 10 -24.37 -45.44 -12.48
CA PRO A 10 -25.21 -45.88 -13.59
C PRO A 10 -24.38 -46.59 -14.68
N ASP A 11 -24.89 -47.73 -15.15
CA ASP A 11 -24.50 -48.47 -16.36
C ASP A 11 -25.69 -48.41 -17.37
N PRO A 12 -25.62 -48.87 -18.64
CA PRO A 12 -25.78 -48.03 -19.83
C PRO A 12 -26.95 -48.46 -20.76
N ARG A 13 -27.07 -47.75 -21.89
CA ARG A 13 -27.87 -48.02 -23.12
C ARG A 13 -29.31 -47.45 -23.10
N ASP A 14 -29.62 -46.53 -24.02
CA ASP A 14 -30.05 -46.85 -25.39
C ASP A 14 -29.84 -45.63 -26.33
N PRO A 15 -29.89 -45.82 -27.67
CA PRO A 15 -29.36 -44.92 -28.69
C PRO A 15 -30.42 -43.98 -29.27
N ASP A 16 -29.98 -43.17 -30.24
CA ASP A 16 -30.72 -42.26 -31.13
C ASP A 16 -30.63 -40.78 -30.72
N ASP A 17 -29.60 -40.11 -31.26
CA ASP A 17 -29.81 -38.89 -32.04
C ASP A 17 -28.55 -38.58 -32.87
N GLU A 18 -28.77 -38.43 -34.18
CA GLU A 18 -27.78 -38.23 -35.23
C GLU A 18 -27.20 -36.81 -35.20
N GLU A 19 -25.90 -36.66 -34.93
CA GLU A 19 -25.15 -35.44 -35.23
C GLU A 19 -24.19 -35.65 -36.41
N ALA A 20 -24.38 -34.83 -37.44
CA ALA A 20 -23.60 -34.78 -38.67
C ALA A 20 -22.15 -34.32 -38.42
N PRO A 21 -21.14 -34.92 -39.08
CA PRO A 21 -19.76 -34.49 -38.93
C PRO A 21 -19.43 -33.30 -39.84
N GLY A 22 -19.02 -32.18 -39.24
CA GLY A 22 -18.46 -31.02 -39.93
C GLY A 22 -17.14 -31.35 -40.63
N THR A 23 -17.12 -31.17 -41.95
CA THR A 23 -15.95 -31.31 -42.80
C THR A 23 -15.17 -30.00 -42.89
N ALA A 24 -13.89 -30.08 -42.57
CA ALA A 24 -12.88 -29.08 -42.88
C ALA A 24 -12.42 -29.18 -44.35
N TYR A 25 -11.82 -28.08 -44.83
CA TYR A 25 -11.18 -27.80 -46.12
C TYR A 25 -12.08 -27.20 -47.22
N ASP A 26 -11.96 -25.89 -47.43
CA ASP A 26 -11.72 -25.33 -48.77
C ASP A 26 -11.15 -23.91 -48.69
N ASN A 27 -9.89 -23.77 -49.09
CA ASN A 27 -9.23 -22.50 -49.36
C ASN A 27 -8.90 -22.48 -50.85
N VAL A 28 -9.73 -21.82 -51.65
CA VAL A 28 -9.43 -21.51 -53.05
C VAL A 28 -9.55 -20.00 -53.25
N VAL A 29 -8.41 -19.39 -53.57
CA VAL A 29 -8.29 -17.98 -53.98
C VAL A 29 -8.64 -17.87 -55.46
N PRO A 30 -9.48 -16.91 -55.90
CA PRO A 30 -9.50 -16.49 -57.29
C PRO A 30 -8.83 -15.12 -57.48
N LEU A 31 -7.98 -15.07 -58.50
CA LEU A 31 -7.31 -13.91 -59.05
C LEU A 31 -8.27 -13.04 -59.89
N ARG A 32 -8.30 -11.74 -59.60
CA ARG A 32 -8.37 -10.55 -60.49
C ARG A 32 -9.36 -10.53 -61.69
N LYS A 33 -10.29 -9.56 -61.69
CA LYS A 33 -10.68 -8.69 -62.85
C LYS A 33 -11.67 -7.60 -62.38
N GLN A 34 -11.29 -6.31 -62.46
CA GLN A 34 -11.61 -5.29 -63.50
C GLN A 34 -12.82 -4.42 -63.13
N SER A 35 -12.56 -3.11 -62.99
CA SER A 35 -13.54 -2.01 -62.86
C SER A 35 -14.46 -1.89 -64.08
N PRO A 36 -15.60 -1.22 -63.91
CA PRO A 36 -15.87 -0.03 -64.70
C PRO A 36 -16.44 1.15 -63.90
N GLU A 37 -16.43 2.31 -64.56
CA GLU A 37 -16.59 3.69 -64.10
C GLU A 37 -17.88 4.31 -64.69
N GLN A 38 -18.49 5.26 -63.94
CA GLN A 38 -19.50 6.31 -64.32
C GLN A 38 -20.96 5.86 -64.66
N ASP A 39 -22.07 6.57 -64.35
CA ASP A 39 -22.39 7.84 -63.64
C ASP A 39 -23.93 7.87 -63.33
N PRO A 40 -24.48 8.86 -62.57
CA PRO A 40 -25.74 8.75 -61.77
C PRO A 40 -27.02 9.34 -62.42
N PRO A 41 -28.20 9.22 -61.77
CA PRO A 41 -28.93 10.46 -61.43
C PRO A 41 -29.78 10.47 -60.13
N GLU A 42 -29.99 11.71 -59.66
CA GLU A 42 -31.19 12.32 -59.03
C GLU A 42 -31.62 12.07 -57.56
N SER A 43 -31.26 13.08 -56.74
CA SER A 43 -32.11 13.95 -55.89
C SER A 43 -33.12 13.38 -54.89
N ALA A 44 -32.89 13.69 -53.61
CA ALA A 44 -33.87 14.30 -52.69
C ALA A 44 -33.14 14.98 -51.51
N GLU A 45 -33.40 16.26 -51.31
CA GLU A 45 -32.76 17.16 -50.33
C GLU A 45 -33.18 16.90 -48.87
N PRO A 46 -32.29 17.13 -47.88
CA PRO A 46 -32.63 17.52 -46.52
C PRO A 46 -32.57 19.05 -46.34
N GLY A 47 -33.55 19.58 -45.62
CA GLY A 47 -33.85 21.01 -45.48
C GLY A 47 -32.71 21.91 -44.98
N GLU A 48 -32.77 23.11 -45.56
CA GLU A 48 -32.03 24.34 -45.29
C GLU A 48 -32.00 24.74 -43.82
N TRP A 49 -30.83 25.24 -43.39
CA TRP A 49 -30.73 26.45 -42.58
C TRP A 49 -29.54 27.25 -43.08
N GLU A 50 -29.82 28.31 -43.83
CA GLU A 50 -28.87 29.34 -44.25
C GLU A 50 -28.55 30.29 -43.08
N ALA A 51 -27.28 30.66 -42.96
CA ALA A 51 -26.86 31.86 -42.26
C ALA A 51 -26.07 32.72 -43.26
N GLU A 52 -26.68 33.85 -43.62
CA GLU A 52 -26.18 34.84 -44.57
C GLU A 52 -24.79 35.38 -44.15
N LEU A 53 -23.85 35.35 -45.09
CA LEU A 53 -22.60 36.12 -45.05
C LEU A 53 -22.81 37.42 -45.86
N PRO A 54 -22.07 38.52 -45.57
CA PRO A 54 -22.13 39.72 -46.39
C PRO A 54 -21.25 39.63 -47.65
N ASP A 55 -21.86 39.96 -48.79
CA ASP A 55 -21.27 40.39 -50.08
C ASP A 55 -20.27 41.57 -49.90
N ASP A 56 -19.33 41.94 -50.78
CA ASP A 56 -19.10 41.72 -52.21
C ASP A 56 -17.68 42.26 -52.53
N THR A 57 -16.86 41.55 -53.34
CA THR A 57 -16.18 42.08 -54.56
C THR A 57 -15.15 41.08 -55.13
N PRO A 58 -15.11 40.88 -56.46
CA PRO A 58 -14.29 39.87 -57.14
C PRO A 58 -12.98 40.45 -57.68
N ASP A 59 -11.96 39.59 -57.84
CA ASP A 59 -11.11 39.48 -59.05
C ASP A 59 -10.03 38.39 -58.87
N ASP A 60 -10.14 37.36 -59.72
CA ASP A 60 -9.13 36.53 -60.41
C ASP A 60 -7.71 36.35 -59.83
N GLU A 61 -7.36 35.10 -59.46
CA GLU A 61 -6.37 34.24 -60.16
C GLU A 61 -6.08 32.97 -59.33
N ASP A 62 -6.03 31.83 -60.03
CA ASP A 62 -5.81 30.48 -59.52
C ASP A 62 -4.52 30.33 -58.67
N GLN A 63 -4.66 29.99 -57.38
CA GLN A 63 -3.62 29.30 -56.61
C GLN A 63 -4.23 28.16 -55.80
N GLU A 64 -3.71 26.96 -56.06
CA GLU A 64 -3.94 25.72 -55.32
C GLU A 64 -3.76 25.96 -53.82
N ALA A 65 -4.69 25.44 -53.01
CA ALA A 65 -4.63 25.51 -51.56
C ALA A 65 -3.33 24.87 -51.05
N GLU A 66 -2.45 25.70 -50.49
CA GLU A 66 -1.26 25.27 -49.77
C GLU A 66 -1.65 24.40 -48.56
N GLU A 67 -0.99 23.26 -48.50
CA GLU A 67 -0.92 22.32 -47.39
C GLU A 67 -0.52 23.09 -46.11
N GLY A 68 -1.40 23.10 -45.10
CA GLY A 68 -1.22 23.89 -43.89
C GLY A 68 0.13 23.71 -43.20
N ASP A 69 0.74 24.83 -42.83
CA ASP A 69 2.06 24.95 -42.21
C ASP A 69 2.30 23.96 -41.06
N SER A 70 3.50 23.36 -41.09
CA SER A 70 4.02 22.50 -40.03
C SER A 70 4.22 23.30 -38.74
N VAL A 71 3.46 22.96 -37.71
CA VAL A 71 3.69 23.49 -36.36
C VAL A 71 4.97 22.88 -35.80
N ASP A 72 5.98 23.73 -35.58
CA ASP A 72 7.27 23.34 -35.00
C ASP A 72 7.07 22.47 -33.74
N PRO A 73 7.73 21.30 -33.62
CA PRO A 73 7.70 20.52 -32.40
C PRO A 73 8.28 21.34 -31.23
N PRO A 74 7.83 21.09 -29.99
CA PRO A 74 8.34 21.80 -28.83
C PRO A 74 9.86 21.67 -28.78
N ARG A 75 10.57 22.80 -28.72
CA ARG A 75 12.03 22.84 -28.59
C ARG A 75 12.43 22.00 -27.38
N ASP A 76 13.15 20.91 -27.62
CA ASP A 76 13.84 20.16 -26.59
C ASP A 76 14.67 21.16 -25.76
N THR A 77 14.35 21.27 -24.48
CA THR A 77 15.17 22.06 -23.55
C THR A 77 16.54 21.39 -23.47
N LEU A 78 17.53 22.03 -24.10
CA LEU A 78 18.92 21.62 -23.94
C LEU A 78 19.26 21.64 -22.44
N PRO A 79 19.93 20.60 -21.91
CA PRO A 79 20.35 20.57 -20.52
C PRO A 79 21.20 21.81 -20.21
N VAL A 80 21.04 22.34 -18.99
CA VAL A 80 21.57 23.64 -18.56
C VAL A 80 23.11 23.65 -18.53
N SER A 81 23.74 22.46 -18.52
CA SER A 81 25.19 22.32 -18.67
C SER A 81 25.59 21.16 -19.59
N LEU A 82 26.75 21.33 -20.25
CA LEU A 82 27.40 20.29 -21.06
C LEU A 82 27.74 19.05 -20.22
N GLN A 83 27.93 19.23 -18.92
CA GLN A 83 28.23 18.19 -17.94
C GLN A 83 26.99 17.32 -17.67
N GLU A 84 25.82 17.92 -17.45
CA GLU A 84 24.55 17.19 -17.31
C GLU A 84 24.17 16.45 -18.60
N TRP A 85 24.45 17.03 -19.76
CA TRP A 85 24.25 16.35 -21.05
C TRP A 85 25.14 15.12 -21.20
N MET A 86 26.42 15.24 -20.84
CA MET A 86 27.37 14.13 -20.87
C MET A 86 26.99 13.05 -19.86
N GLU A 87 26.60 13.42 -18.64
CA GLU A 87 26.14 12.49 -17.62
C GLU A 87 24.85 11.78 -18.01
N ALA A 88 23.90 12.48 -18.63
CA ALA A 88 22.69 11.87 -19.18
C ALA A 88 23.02 10.88 -20.30
N ARG A 89 23.95 11.22 -21.19
CA ARG A 89 24.43 10.32 -22.26
C ARG A 89 25.22 9.13 -21.71
N ASP A 90 26.01 9.32 -20.66
CA ASP A 90 26.77 8.26 -20.02
C ASP A 90 25.88 7.32 -19.21
N LYS A 91 24.84 7.82 -18.53
CA LYS A 91 23.78 7.00 -17.90
C LYS A 91 22.99 6.20 -18.93
N ALA A 92 22.80 6.74 -20.14
CA ALA A 92 22.09 6.05 -21.22
C ALA A 92 22.92 4.92 -21.88
N ARG A 93 24.24 4.85 -21.64
CA ARG A 93 25.10 3.79 -22.19
C ARG A 93 24.85 2.47 -21.47
N ARG A 94 24.40 1.47 -22.23
CA ARG A 94 24.33 0.09 -21.73
C ARG A 94 25.75 -0.44 -21.49
N PRO A 95 26.00 -1.12 -20.35
CA PRO A 95 27.33 -1.67 -20.08
C PRO A 95 27.69 -2.73 -21.13
N VAL A 96 28.88 -2.60 -21.73
CA VAL A 96 29.40 -3.51 -22.76
C VAL A 96 29.61 -4.93 -22.23
N LEU A 97 29.95 -5.06 -20.94
CA LEU A 97 30.06 -6.33 -20.25
C LEU A 97 29.00 -6.42 -19.15
N PRO A 98 28.33 -7.58 -19.00
CA PRO A 98 27.45 -7.84 -17.88
C PRO A 98 28.15 -7.56 -16.54
N GLN A 99 27.42 -7.01 -15.56
CA GLN A 99 27.99 -6.64 -14.25
C GLN A 99 28.75 -7.80 -13.60
N TRP A 100 28.27 -9.03 -13.73
CA TRP A 100 28.91 -10.21 -13.17
C TRP A 100 30.33 -10.51 -13.68
N LEU A 101 30.75 -9.96 -14.82
CA LEU A 101 32.10 -10.10 -15.35
C LEU A 101 33.09 -9.06 -14.79
N ARG A 102 32.60 -7.96 -14.21
CA ARG A 102 33.44 -6.82 -13.79
C ARG A 102 34.18 -7.09 -12.49
N THR A 103 33.54 -7.73 -11.52
CA THR A 103 34.11 -7.87 -10.17
C THR A 103 34.43 -9.34 -9.84
N PRO A 104 35.60 -9.66 -9.25
CA PRO A 104 35.94 -11.02 -8.82
C PRO A 104 34.90 -11.65 -7.88
N ARG A 105 34.31 -10.84 -6.99
CA ARG A 105 33.27 -11.27 -6.04
C ARG A 105 31.95 -11.66 -6.71
N GLU A 106 31.55 -10.91 -7.74
CA GLU A 106 30.34 -11.18 -8.53
C GLU A 106 30.52 -12.41 -9.42
N ARG A 107 31.71 -12.57 -10.02
CA ARG A 107 32.08 -13.81 -10.74
C ARG A 107 31.98 -15.04 -9.84
N GLN A 108 32.48 -14.95 -8.61
CA GLN A 108 32.39 -16.04 -7.64
C GLN A 108 30.93 -16.32 -7.23
N ALA A 109 30.10 -15.29 -7.09
CA ALA A 109 28.68 -15.45 -6.78
C ALA A 109 27.92 -16.15 -7.92
N VAL A 110 28.16 -15.75 -9.18
CA VAL A 110 27.59 -16.41 -10.36
C VAL A 110 28.10 -17.83 -10.50
N TRP A 111 29.38 -18.08 -10.24
CA TRP A 111 29.95 -19.44 -10.29
C TRP A 111 29.34 -20.35 -9.21
N LYS A 112 29.24 -19.89 -7.95
CA LYS A 112 28.56 -20.64 -6.88
C LYS A 112 27.08 -20.91 -7.22
N TRP A 113 26.40 -19.91 -7.75
CA TRP A 113 25.03 -20.07 -8.23
C TRP A 113 24.95 -21.10 -9.35
N ALA A 114 25.85 -21.03 -10.35
CA ALA A 114 25.88 -21.92 -11.51
C ALA A 114 26.16 -23.36 -11.09
N VAL A 115 27.16 -23.60 -10.24
CA VAL A 115 27.45 -24.92 -9.68
C VAL A 115 26.23 -25.48 -8.95
N ARG A 116 25.61 -24.71 -8.05
CA ARG A 116 24.39 -25.14 -7.36
C ARG A 116 23.23 -25.41 -8.33
N HIS A 117 23.07 -24.56 -9.33
CA HIS A 117 21.98 -24.61 -10.32
C HIS A 117 22.10 -25.85 -11.21
N TYR A 118 23.28 -26.09 -11.78
CA TYR A 118 23.53 -27.24 -12.64
C TYR A 118 23.63 -28.54 -11.83
N ALA A 119 24.24 -28.54 -10.64
CA ALA A 119 24.27 -29.72 -9.77
C ALA A 119 22.85 -30.17 -9.37
N ALA A 120 21.96 -29.24 -9.00
CA ALA A 120 20.57 -29.58 -8.68
C ALA A 120 19.81 -30.13 -9.90
N THR A 121 20.03 -29.56 -11.08
CA THR A 121 19.37 -30.01 -12.32
C THR A 121 19.88 -31.38 -12.76
N THR A 122 21.20 -31.58 -12.74
CA THR A 122 21.85 -32.87 -13.03
C THR A 122 21.43 -33.93 -12.01
N GLY A 123 21.41 -33.60 -10.71
CA GLY A 123 20.96 -34.52 -9.65
C GLY A 123 19.51 -34.94 -9.82
N TYR A 124 18.61 -34.01 -10.16
CA TYR A 124 17.20 -34.30 -10.44
C TYR A 124 17.04 -35.32 -11.57
N HIS A 125 17.72 -35.11 -12.71
CA HIS A 125 17.62 -36.03 -13.83
C HIS A 125 18.38 -37.33 -13.60
N ALA A 126 19.51 -37.32 -12.90
CA ALA A 126 20.29 -38.52 -12.59
C ALA A 126 19.51 -39.52 -11.73
N VAL A 127 18.74 -39.05 -10.74
CA VAL A 127 17.87 -39.91 -9.91
C VAL A 127 16.69 -40.45 -10.72
N ARG A 128 16.11 -39.63 -11.60
CA ARG A 128 14.90 -39.98 -12.36
C ARG A 128 15.17 -40.80 -13.60
N LEU A 129 16.39 -40.74 -14.15
CA LEU A 129 16.79 -41.52 -15.31
C LEU A 129 16.52 -43.02 -15.10
N PRO A 130 17.06 -43.69 -14.06
CA PRO A 130 16.80 -45.12 -13.84
C PRO A 130 15.38 -45.43 -13.33
N ILE A 131 14.80 -44.56 -12.49
CA ILE A 131 13.56 -44.88 -11.74
C ILE A 131 12.29 -44.49 -12.52
N VAL A 132 12.33 -43.40 -13.29
CA VAL A 132 11.14 -42.80 -13.92
C VAL A 132 11.23 -42.83 -15.44
N TYR A 133 12.34 -42.37 -16.01
CA TYR A 133 12.46 -42.22 -17.46
C TYR A 133 12.67 -43.57 -18.16
N THR A 134 13.55 -44.43 -17.65
CA THR A 134 13.79 -45.76 -18.22
C THR A 134 12.51 -46.62 -18.28
N PRO A 135 11.70 -46.76 -17.21
CA PRO A 135 10.44 -47.51 -17.29
C PRO A 135 9.41 -46.89 -18.24
N LYS A 136 9.28 -45.55 -18.28
CA LYS A 136 8.39 -44.85 -19.23
C LYS A 136 8.79 -45.15 -20.68
N ILE A 137 10.08 -45.02 -21.00
CA ILE A 137 10.61 -45.28 -22.35
C ILE A 137 10.37 -46.74 -22.73
N LEU A 138 10.65 -47.69 -21.84
CA LEU A 138 10.42 -49.11 -22.09
C LEU A 138 8.94 -49.42 -22.30
N ALA A 139 8.03 -48.84 -21.52
CA ALA A 139 6.59 -49.03 -21.67
C ALA A 139 6.05 -48.49 -23.01
N TYR A 140 6.61 -47.38 -23.52
CA TYR A 140 6.19 -46.81 -24.80
C TYR A 140 6.92 -47.41 -26.02
N SER A 141 8.03 -48.12 -25.81
CA SER A 141 8.83 -48.68 -26.89
C SER A 141 8.07 -49.66 -27.82
N PRO A 142 7.20 -50.58 -27.34
CA PRO A 142 6.44 -51.47 -28.22
C PRO A 142 5.43 -50.70 -29.08
N ARG A 143 4.81 -49.66 -28.50
CA ARG A 143 3.87 -48.79 -29.21
C ARG A 143 4.58 -47.99 -30.30
N GLY A 144 5.77 -47.47 -30.04
CA GLY A 144 6.57 -46.78 -31.05
C GLY A 144 7.05 -47.70 -32.16
N LEU A 145 7.49 -48.92 -31.80
CA LEU A 145 7.83 -49.95 -32.78
C LEU A 145 6.63 -50.29 -33.66
N TRP A 146 5.43 -50.47 -33.09
CA TRP A 146 4.20 -50.68 -33.85
C TRP A 146 3.86 -49.50 -34.77
N ARG A 147 3.99 -48.26 -34.29
CA ARG A 147 3.76 -47.04 -35.11
C ARG A 147 4.74 -46.94 -36.27
N TRP A 148 6.01 -47.27 -36.03
CA TRP A 148 7.03 -47.28 -37.06
C TRP A 148 6.76 -48.39 -38.09
N SER A 149 6.50 -49.62 -37.65
CA SER A 149 6.18 -50.75 -38.53
C SER A 149 4.91 -50.50 -39.35
N SER A 150 3.87 -49.92 -38.75
CA SER A 150 2.64 -49.55 -39.45
C SER A 150 2.82 -48.36 -40.40
N ALA A 151 3.69 -47.39 -40.08
CA ALA A 151 4.05 -46.31 -40.99
C ALA A 151 4.86 -46.86 -42.20
N ALA A 152 5.85 -47.71 -41.94
CA ALA A 152 6.62 -48.40 -42.97
C ALA A 152 5.70 -49.25 -43.87
N GLY A 153 4.80 -50.04 -43.29
CA GLY A 153 3.82 -50.83 -44.03
C GLY A 153 2.89 -49.97 -44.90
N ARG A 154 2.35 -48.88 -44.34
CA ARG A 154 1.51 -47.92 -45.08
C ARG A 154 2.26 -47.25 -46.22
N TRP A 155 3.53 -46.91 -46.01
CA TRP A 155 4.40 -46.34 -47.03
C TRP A 155 4.66 -47.35 -48.16
N VAL A 156 5.04 -48.58 -47.83
CA VAL A 156 5.25 -49.67 -48.81
C VAL A 156 3.98 -49.94 -49.60
N SER A 157 2.81 -49.97 -48.95
CA SER A 157 1.52 -50.26 -49.59
C SER A 157 0.90 -49.08 -50.35
N ASP A 158 1.52 -47.90 -50.30
CA ASP A 158 0.98 -46.64 -50.84
C ASP A 158 -0.41 -46.28 -50.29
N ALA A 159 -0.56 -46.38 -48.97
CA ALA A 159 -1.85 -46.14 -48.29
C ALA A 159 -2.30 -44.67 -48.39
N GLU A 160 -1.37 -43.72 -48.48
CA GLU A 160 -1.64 -42.28 -48.65
C GLU A 160 -2.37 -41.97 -49.96
N GLY A 161 -2.16 -42.77 -51.01
CA GLY A 161 -2.86 -42.64 -52.29
C GLY A 161 -4.24 -43.31 -52.33
N LYS A 162 -4.71 -43.91 -51.22
CA LYS A 162 -6.03 -44.56 -51.15
C LYS A 162 -7.20 -43.56 -51.28
N PRO A 163 -7.22 -42.39 -50.60
CA PRO A 163 -8.31 -41.43 -50.73
C PRO A 163 -8.47 -40.87 -52.14
N LEU A 164 -7.36 -40.56 -52.83
CA LEU A 164 -7.39 -40.06 -54.21
C LEU A 164 -8.00 -41.09 -55.18
N ARG A 165 -7.69 -42.38 -54.99
CA ARG A 165 -8.31 -43.46 -55.77
C ARG A 165 -9.79 -43.64 -55.45
N LEU A 166 -10.19 -43.45 -54.19
CA LEU A 166 -11.60 -43.49 -53.80
C LEU A 166 -12.38 -42.28 -54.33
N ALA A 167 -11.75 -41.10 -54.45
CA ALA A 167 -12.32 -39.93 -55.10
C ALA A 167 -12.59 -40.20 -56.59
N ALA A 168 -11.59 -40.70 -57.32
CA ALA A 168 -11.78 -41.08 -58.73
C ALA A 168 -12.87 -42.15 -58.95
N VAL A 169 -13.06 -43.07 -57.99
CA VAL A 169 -14.17 -44.04 -58.02
C VAL A 169 -15.53 -43.38 -57.74
N ARG A 170 -15.58 -42.39 -56.84
CA ARG A 170 -16.81 -41.62 -56.55
C ARG A 170 -17.21 -40.73 -57.71
N ASP A 171 -16.24 -40.19 -58.44
CA ASP A 171 -16.44 -39.33 -59.61
C ASP A 171 -16.67 -40.15 -60.90
N GLU A 172 -16.74 -41.49 -60.79
CA GLU A 172 -16.93 -42.45 -61.88
C GLU A 172 -15.89 -42.34 -63.03
N ASP A 173 -14.74 -41.70 -62.79
CA ASP A 173 -13.65 -41.58 -63.77
C ASP A 173 -12.76 -42.82 -63.78
N ALA A 174 -13.10 -43.76 -64.67
CA ALA A 174 -12.34 -44.98 -64.88
C ALA A 174 -10.91 -44.73 -65.42
N ALA A 175 -10.70 -43.67 -66.20
CA ALA A 175 -9.40 -43.37 -66.81
C ALA A 175 -8.42 -42.83 -65.77
N GLU A 176 -8.88 -41.91 -64.90
CA GLU A 176 -8.10 -41.39 -63.79
C GLU A 176 -7.78 -42.48 -62.77
N TYR A 177 -8.76 -43.34 -62.44
CA TYR A 177 -8.54 -44.49 -61.56
C TYR A 177 -7.44 -45.43 -62.08
N LEU A 178 -7.47 -45.80 -63.36
CA LEU A 178 -6.46 -46.67 -63.97
C LEU A 178 -5.06 -46.02 -63.96
N LYS A 179 -4.97 -44.70 -64.18
CA LYS A 179 -3.71 -43.95 -64.12
C LYS A 179 -3.14 -43.93 -62.70
N LEU A 180 -3.97 -43.63 -61.69
CA LEU A 180 -3.58 -43.65 -60.28
C LEU A 180 -3.20 -45.06 -59.80
N SER A 181 -3.88 -46.10 -60.30
CA SER A 181 -3.57 -47.49 -59.98
C SER A 181 -2.20 -47.92 -60.54
N ARG A 182 -1.88 -47.58 -61.79
CA ARG A 182 -0.55 -47.86 -62.39
C ARG A 182 0.58 -47.13 -61.64
N LEU A 183 0.36 -45.88 -61.24
CA LEU A 183 1.31 -45.11 -60.43
C LEU A 183 1.54 -45.76 -59.06
N ARG A 184 0.46 -46.25 -58.43
CA ARG A 184 0.54 -47.01 -57.18
C ARG A 184 1.35 -48.29 -57.36
N ASP A 185 1.10 -49.09 -58.39
CA ASP A 185 1.85 -50.32 -58.64
C ASP A 185 3.35 -50.07 -58.87
N ALA A 186 3.69 -49.00 -59.60
CA ALA A 186 5.08 -48.58 -59.78
C ALA A 186 5.73 -48.15 -58.47
N ARG A 187 5.04 -47.33 -57.65
CA ARG A 187 5.52 -46.91 -56.32
C ARG A 187 5.66 -48.11 -55.38
N VAL A 188 4.69 -49.00 -55.32
CA VAL A 188 4.71 -50.19 -54.45
C VAL A 188 5.85 -51.11 -54.85
N LYS A 189 6.08 -51.38 -56.14
CA LYS A 189 7.21 -52.19 -56.63
C LYS A 189 8.55 -51.60 -56.19
N LEU A 190 8.76 -50.30 -56.43
CA LEU A 190 9.99 -49.61 -56.04
C LEU A 190 10.17 -49.60 -54.51
N ARG A 191 9.12 -49.22 -53.76
CA ARG A 191 9.17 -49.15 -52.29
C ARG A 191 9.36 -50.52 -51.64
N THR A 192 8.79 -51.58 -52.21
CA THR A 192 8.98 -52.95 -51.75
C THR A 192 10.42 -53.41 -52.00
N ALA A 193 10.99 -53.11 -53.17
CA ALA A 193 12.40 -53.40 -53.47
C ALA A 193 13.34 -52.64 -52.52
N VAL A 194 13.09 -51.35 -52.28
CA VAL A 194 13.86 -50.53 -51.33
C VAL A 194 13.73 -51.04 -49.90
N ALA A 195 12.52 -51.39 -49.46
CA ALA A 195 12.27 -51.94 -48.12
C ALA A 195 12.95 -53.31 -47.93
N GLY A 196 12.90 -54.17 -48.94
CA GLY A 196 13.59 -55.47 -48.95
C GLY A 196 15.11 -55.31 -48.85
N LEU A 197 15.69 -54.47 -49.71
CA LEU A 197 17.14 -54.19 -49.69
C LEU A 197 17.58 -53.58 -48.34
N SER A 198 16.83 -52.59 -47.84
CA SER A 198 17.10 -51.97 -46.54
C SER A 198 17.00 -52.97 -45.38
N SER A 199 16.09 -53.94 -45.45
CA SER A 199 15.95 -55.00 -44.44
C SER A 199 17.15 -55.95 -44.46
N VAL A 200 17.65 -56.35 -45.63
CA VAL A 200 18.84 -57.19 -45.77
C VAL A 200 20.09 -56.45 -45.26
N ILE A 201 20.28 -55.20 -45.66
CA ILE A 201 21.40 -54.37 -45.20
C ILE A 201 21.32 -54.16 -43.68
N GLY A 202 20.14 -53.80 -43.16
CA GLY A 202 19.91 -53.57 -41.73
C GLY A 202 20.15 -54.82 -40.88
N LEU A 203 19.68 -55.99 -41.33
CA LEU A 203 19.92 -57.27 -40.67
C LEU A 203 21.41 -57.62 -40.65
N THR A 204 22.09 -57.46 -41.79
CA THR A 204 23.54 -57.72 -41.91
C THR A 204 24.34 -56.80 -40.99
N ALA A 205 24.00 -55.50 -40.95
CA ALA A 205 24.65 -54.53 -40.06
C ALA A 205 24.40 -54.86 -38.58
N THR A 206 23.17 -55.26 -38.22
CA THR A 206 22.81 -55.64 -36.84
C THR A 206 23.57 -56.88 -36.39
N LEU A 207 23.67 -57.91 -37.23
CA LEU A 207 24.44 -59.13 -36.95
C LEU A 207 25.95 -58.84 -36.85
N THR A 208 26.46 -58.00 -37.74
CA THR A 208 27.88 -57.57 -37.71
C THR A 208 28.20 -56.84 -36.41
N LEU A 209 27.33 -55.91 -35.99
CA LEU A 209 27.46 -55.22 -34.70
C LEU A 209 27.39 -56.21 -33.53
N TYR A 210 26.45 -57.15 -33.53
CA TYR A 210 26.31 -58.15 -32.47
C TYR A 210 27.57 -59.00 -32.26
N VAL A 211 28.25 -59.37 -33.35
CA VAL A 211 29.44 -60.23 -33.31
C VAL A 211 30.73 -59.45 -33.03
N LEU A 212 30.88 -58.25 -33.61
CA LEU A 212 32.16 -57.51 -33.59
C LEU A 212 32.23 -56.39 -32.54
N ALA A 213 31.09 -55.91 -32.01
CA ALA A 213 31.08 -54.75 -31.11
C ALA A 213 31.38 -55.14 -29.65
N PRO A 214 32.10 -54.28 -28.89
CA PRO A 214 32.25 -54.45 -27.46
C PRO A 214 30.91 -54.29 -26.73
N THR A 215 30.76 -54.92 -25.57
CA THR A 215 29.51 -54.98 -24.79
C THR A 215 28.91 -53.60 -24.47
N TRP A 216 29.74 -52.59 -24.21
CA TRP A 216 29.26 -51.23 -23.95
C TRP A 216 28.62 -50.57 -25.18
N LEU A 217 29.12 -50.88 -26.39
CA LEU A 217 28.58 -50.36 -27.64
C LEU A 217 27.25 -51.03 -27.97
N LEU A 218 27.11 -52.32 -27.68
CA LEU A 218 25.84 -53.05 -27.77
C LEU A 218 24.79 -52.50 -26.80
N ALA A 219 25.17 -52.24 -25.55
CA ALA A 219 24.27 -51.61 -24.57
C ALA A 219 23.81 -50.21 -25.02
N LEU A 220 24.72 -49.41 -25.60
CA LEU A 220 24.39 -48.10 -26.15
C LEU A 220 23.45 -48.20 -27.35
N ALA A 221 23.67 -49.15 -28.26
CA ALA A 221 22.79 -49.38 -29.40
C ALA A 221 21.37 -49.79 -28.98
N VAL A 222 21.25 -50.69 -27.99
CA VAL A 222 19.96 -51.08 -27.41
C VAL A 222 19.29 -49.90 -26.71
N ALA A 223 20.03 -49.11 -25.94
CA ALA A 223 19.50 -47.91 -25.28
C ALA A 223 19.04 -46.85 -26.28
N ALA A 224 19.78 -46.64 -27.37
CA ALA A 224 19.41 -45.71 -28.43
C ALA A 224 18.14 -46.16 -29.16
N LEU A 225 18.06 -47.45 -29.53
CA LEU A 225 16.91 -48.02 -30.22
C LEU A 225 15.65 -47.95 -29.34
N THR A 226 15.75 -48.40 -28.09
CA THR A 226 14.63 -48.36 -27.14
C THR A 226 14.18 -46.93 -26.83
N SER A 227 15.11 -45.97 -26.74
CA SER A 227 14.79 -44.55 -26.57
C SER A 227 14.10 -43.95 -27.78
N ALA A 228 14.57 -44.26 -29.00
CA ALA A 228 13.94 -43.80 -30.25
C ALA A 228 12.52 -44.36 -30.41
N CYS A 229 12.33 -45.65 -30.15
CA CYS A 229 11.01 -46.28 -30.13
C CYS A 229 10.13 -45.70 -29.02
N GLY A 230 10.65 -45.50 -27.81
CA GLY A 230 9.92 -44.87 -26.71
C GLY A 230 9.44 -43.46 -27.06
N PHE A 231 10.29 -42.66 -27.70
CA PHE A 231 9.96 -41.31 -28.18
C PHE A 231 8.87 -41.31 -29.25
N ALA A 232 8.98 -42.18 -30.26
CA ALA A 232 7.94 -42.32 -31.29
C ALA A 232 6.61 -42.88 -30.75
N GLY A 233 6.68 -43.67 -29.67
CA GLY A 233 5.53 -44.27 -28.99
C GLY A 233 4.79 -43.34 -28.03
N ALA A 234 5.46 -42.29 -27.56
CA ALA A 234 4.91 -41.36 -26.57
C ALA A 234 3.72 -40.53 -27.13
N PRO A 235 2.67 -40.29 -26.33
CA PRO A 235 1.60 -39.37 -26.70
C PRO A 235 2.10 -37.91 -26.63
N ALA A 236 1.59 -37.04 -27.52
CA ALA A 236 2.02 -35.64 -27.60
C ALA A 236 1.79 -34.85 -26.30
N ASP A 237 0.78 -35.26 -25.53
CA ASP A 237 0.32 -34.55 -24.33
C ASP A 237 1.03 -35.00 -23.05
N ARG A 238 1.90 -36.03 -23.12
CA ARG A 238 2.68 -36.51 -21.95
C ARG A 238 4.18 -36.57 -22.31
N PRO A 239 4.97 -35.54 -21.92
CA PRO A 239 6.40 -35.55 -22.18
C PRO A 239 7.09 -36.71 -21.45
N LEU A 240 8.05 -37.38 -22.11
CA LEU A 240 8.82 -38.48 -21.54
C LEU A 240 9.78 -38.02 -20.42
N ILE A 241 10.29 -36.79 -20.56
CA ILE A 241 11.21 -36.17 -19.61
C ILE A 241 10.47 -35.02 -18.93
N ASP A 242 10.26 -35.19 -17.63
CA ASP A 242 9.64 -34.15 -16.80
C ASP A 242 10.62 -32.95 -16.67
N PRO A 243 10.14 -31.71 -16.77
CA PRO A 243 11.02 -30.55 -16.69
C PRO A 243 11.63 -30.40 -15.29
N ALA A 244 12.95 -30.18 -15.28
CA ALA A 244 13.78 -29.58 -14.21
C ALA A 244 13.05 -28.59 -13.30
N LYS A 245 12.36 -27.68 -13.96
CA LYS A 245 11.85 -26.43 -13.39
C LYS A 245 10.54 -26.11 -14.09
N VAL A 246 9.55 -25.71 -13.30
CA VAL A 246 8.41 -24.99 -13.83
C VAL A 246 8.88 -23.57 -14.10
N THR A 247 9.30 -23.30 -15.33
CA THR A 247 9.54 -21.92 -15.75
C THR A 247 8.18 -21.30 -16.01
N PHE A 248 7.69 -20.48 -15.08
CA PHE A 248 6.64 -19.53 -15.41
C PHE A 248 7.18 -18.67 -16.55
N ARG A 249 6.62 -18.80 -17.76
CA ARG A 249 6.95 -17.88 -18.85
C ARG A 249 6.59 -16.48 -18.35
N LYS A 250 7.58 -15.68 -17.99
CA LYS A 250 7.40 -14.22 -17.91
C LYS A 250 7.06 -13.79 -19.34
N ARG A 251 5.78 -13.69 -19.67
CA ARG A 251 5.32 -13.21 -20.98
C ARG A 251 5.88 -11.80 -21.14
N LYS A 252 6.54 -11.53 -22.28
CA LYS A 252 6.92 -10.15 -22.61
C LYS A 252 5.63 -9.39 -22.83
N LEU A 253 5.48 -8.26 -22.13
CA LEU A 253 4.35 -7.38 -22.34
C LEU A 253 4.48 -6.76 -23.74
N SER A 254 3.47 -6.93 -24.58
CA SER A 254 3.44 -6.43 -25.95
C SER A 254 2.21 -5.55 -26.16
N SER A 255 2.27 -4.67 -27.16
CA SER A 255 1.14 -3.78 -27.48
C SER A 255 -0.12 -4.58 -27.82
N ASP A 256 0.00 -5.72 -28.50
CA ASP A 256 -1.14 -6.61 -28.82
C ASP A 256 -1.83 -7.15 -27.55
N ILE A 257 -1.05 -7.55 -26.54
CA ILE A 257 -1.61 -8.00 -25.25
C ILE A 257 -2.40 -6.85 -24.59
N ILE A 258 -1.85 -5.63 -24.61
CA ILE A 258 -2.52 -4.47 -24.03
C ILE A 258 -3.79 -4.12 -24.84
N THR A 259 -3.73 -4.04 -26.16
CA THR A 259 -4.90 -3.78 -27.01
C THR A 259 -6.00 -4.82 -26.78
N ARG A 260 -5.65 -6.10 -26.72
CA ARG A 260 -6.60 -7.18 -26.40
C ARG A 260 -7.20 -7.01 -25.01
N ALA A 261 -6.41 -6.60 -24.02
CA ALA A 261 -6.91 -6.34 -22.67
C ALA A 261 -7.89 -5.17 -22.64
N PHE A 262 -7.61 -4.07 -23.34
CA PHE A 262 -8.50 -2.91 -23.42
C PHE A 262 -9.80 -3.23 -24.19
N MET A 263 -9.74 -4.06 -25.23
CA MET A 263 -10.93 -4.58 -25.91
C MET A 263 -11.76 -5.47 -24.98
N ALA A 264 -11.13 -6.41 -24.27
CA ALA A 264 -11.81 -7.28 -23.30
C ALA A 264 -12.44 -6.48 -22.15
N ALA A 265 -11.80 -5.38 -21.73
CA ALA A 265 -12.30 -4.45 -20.74
C ALA A 265 -13.39 -3.49 -21.26
N LYS A 266 -13.76 -3.57 -22.55
CA LYS A 266 -14.74 -2.70 -23.21
C LYS A 266 -14.37 -1.21 -23.17
N LEU A 267 -13.08 -0.91 -23.11
CA LEU A 267 -12.55 0.46 -23.18
C LEU A 267 -12.29 0.92 -24.61
N THR A 268 -12.18 -0.03 -25.55
CA THR A 268 -12.06 0.23 -26.98
C THR A 268 -12.75 -0.87 -27.80
N THR A 269 -13.00 -0.59 -29.07
CA THR A 269 -13.47 -1.54 -30.08
C THR A 269 -12.39 -1.79 -31.13
N LYS A 270 -12.61 -2.77 -32.01
CA LYS A 270 -11.70 -3.07 -33.12
C LYS A 270 -11.51 -1.87 -34.06
N ASP A 271 -12.54 -1.04 -34.22
CA ASP A 271 -12.55 0.09 -35.16
C ASP A 271 -11.97 1.38 -34.55
N GLN A 272 -12.11 1.58 -33.24
CA GLN A 272 -11.55 2.75 -32.55
C GLN A 272 -10.07 2.58 -32.19
N GLY A 273 -9.69 1.39 -31.71
CA GLY A 273 -8.34 1.09 -31.26
C GLY A 273 -7.89 1.89 -30.03
N ILE A 274 -6.62 1.72 -29.66
CA ILE A 274 -5.93 2.54 -28.66
C ILE A 274 -4.59 2.97 -29.23
N THR A 275 -4.09 4.13 -28.80
CA THR A 275 -2.78 4.63 -29.23
C THR A 275 -1.79 4.55 -28.09
N PHE A 276 -0.52 4.30 -28.42
CA PHE A 276 0.60 4.27 -27.47
C PHE A 276 1.51 5.47 -27.73
N PRO A 277 1.38 6.58 -26.98
CA PRO A 277 2.21 7.78 -27.18
C PRO A 277 3.70 7.53 -26.94
N ARG A 278 4.03 6.49 -26.17
CA ARG A 278 5.40 6.06 -25.88
C ARG A 278 5.51 4.54 -25.98
N PRO A 279 6.67 4.00 -26.40
CA PRO A 279 6.91 2.56 -26.39
C PRO A 279 6.77 1.96 -24.97
N ILE A 280 6.29 0.71 -24.90
CA ILE A 280 6.24 -0.05 -23.65
C ILE A 280 7.67 -0.23 -23.10
N GLY A 281 7.90 0.30 -21.90
CA GLY A 281 9.21 0.36 -21.27
C GLY A 281 9.26 -0.38 -19.93
N ARG A 282 10.48 -0.74 -19.51
CA ARG A 282 10.74 -1.18 -18.13
C ARG A 282 10.83 0.04 -17.22
N ASP A 283 10.22 -0.08 -16.05
CA ASP A 283 10.23 0.94 -15.00
C ASP A 283 10.38 0.24 -13.65
N GLY A 284 11.61 0.22 -13.14
CA GLY A 284 12.00 -0.56 -11.96
C GLY A 284 11.63 -2.05 -12.04
N ASP A 285 10.90 -2.50 -11.03
CA ASP A 285 10.38 -3.87 -10.89
C ASP A 285 9.11 -4.14 -11.72
N GLY A 286 8.76 -3.26 -12.66
CA GLY A 286 7.57 -3.39 -13.49
C GLY A 286 7.74 -2.87 -14.92
N TRP A 287 6.60 -2.77 -15.60
CA TRP A 287 6.45 -2.20 -16.93
C TRP A 287 5.64 -0.93 -16.85
N ARG A 288 6.06 0.11 -17.58
CA ARG A 288 5.28 1.32 -17.78
C ARG A 288 4.70 1.32 -19.19
N VAL A 289 3.39 1.52 -19.27
CA VAL A 289 2.63 1.62 -20.52
C VAL A 289 1.81 2.90 -20.47
N VAL A 290 1.89 3.72 -21.51
CA VAL A 290 1.03 4.91 -21.64
C VAL A 290 0.06 4.64 -22.77
N VAL A 291 -1.23 4.77 -22.49
CA VAL A 291 -2.30 4.50 -23.45
C VAL A 291 -3.21 5.71 -23.55
N ASP A 292 -3.48 6.15 -24.77
CA ASP A 292 -4.54 7.11 -25.05
C ASP A 292 -5.82 6.35 -25.40
N LEU A 293 -6.85 6.53 -24.58
CA LEU A 293 -8.18 5.98 -24.78
C LEU A 293 -8.91 6.66 -25.96
N PRO A 294 -9.91 6.00 -26.57
CA PRO A 294 -10.79 6.64 -27.55
C PRO A 294 -11.44 7.91 -27.02
N PHE A 295 -11.78 8.83 -27.93
CA PHE A 295 -12.51 10.06 -27.59
C PHE A 295 -13.81 9.73 -26.85
N GLY A 296 -14.09 10.45 -25.76
CA GLY A 296 -15.26 10.23 -24.89
C GLY A 296 -15.04 9.25 -23.74
N LYS A 297 -13.90 8.54 -23.68
CA LYS A 297 -13.48 7.73 -22.52
C LYS A 297 -12.53 8.50 -21.62
N THR A 298 -12.58 8.18 -20.34
CA THR A 298 -11.84 8.89 -19.27
C THR A 298 -11.02 7.95 -18.40
N PHE A 299 -10.11 8.50 -17.61
CA PHE A 299 -9.41 7.75 -16.56
C PHE A 299 -10.38 7.01 -15.61
N ALA A 300 -11.53 7.61 -15.29
CA ALA A 300 -12.55 6.99 -14.44
C ALA A 300 -13.13 5.70 -15.06
N ASP A 301 -13.30 5.66 -16.39
CA ASP A 301 -13.73 4.44 -17.10
C ASP A 301 -12.68 3.33 -16.96
N ALA A 302 -11.39 3.68 -17.10
CA ALA A 302 -10.30 2.73 -16.93
C ALA A 302 -10.22 2.20 -15.49
N MET A 303 -10.41 3.06 -14.49
CA MET A 303 -10.47 2.67 -13.08
C MET A 303 -11.64 1.71 -12.79
N LYS A 304 -12.83 1.99 -13.36
CA LYS A 304 -13.99 1.08 -13.24
C LYS A 304 -13.73 -0.27 -13.89
N ALA A 305 -12.94 -0.30 -14.97
CA ALA A 305 -12.58 -1.50 -15.71
C ALA A 305 -11.29 -2.20 -15.20
N HIS A 306 -10.71 -1.75 -14.07
CA HIS A 306 -9.41 -2.23 -13.54
C HIS A 306 -9.29 -3.76 -13.45
N GLY A 307 -10.30 -4.44 -12.90
CA GLY A 307 -10.30 -5.90 -12.79
C GLY A 307 -10.37 -6.61 -14.14
N ALA A 308 -11.10 -6.04 -15.10
CA ALA A 308 -11.19 -6.58 -16.46
C ALA A 308 -9.89 -6.36 -17.24
N LEU A 309 -9.23 -5.21 -17.04
CA LEU A 309 -7.89 -4.94 -17.58
C LEU A 309 -6.86 -5.93 -17.05
N ALA A 310 -6.82 -6.15 -15.74
CA ALA A 310 -5.92 -7.12 -15.12
C ALA A 310 -6.15 -8.54 -15.66
N SER A 311 -7.42 -8.95 -15.80
CA SER A 311 -7.80 -10.22 -16.41
C SER A 311 -7.35 -10.34 -17.87
N GLY A 312 -7.55 -9.30 -18.69
CA GLY A 312 -7.13 -9.28 -20.09
C GLY A 312 -5.62 -9.36 -20.29
N ILE A 313 -4.85 -8.78 -19.35
CA ILE A 313 -3.38 -8.84 -19.32
C ILE A 313 -2.89 -10.19 -18.76
N ASP A 314 -3.75 -10.95 -18.07
CA ASP A 314 -3.44 -12.20 -17.36
C ASP A 314 -2.52 -12.00 -16.14
N ILE A 315 -2.90 -11.03 -15.29
CA ILE A 315 -2.21 -10.70 -14.03
C ILE A 315 -3.20 -10.53 -12.87
N ALA A 316 -2.70 -10.60 -11.63
CA ALA A 316 -3.51 -10.23 -10.48
C ALA A 316 -3.81 -8.72 -10.48
N PRO A 317 -5.01 -8.29 -10.03
CA PRO A 317 -5.32 -6.86 -9.89
C PRO A 317 -4.31 -6.10 -9.02
N THR A 318 -3.69 -6.75 -8.03
CA THR A 318 -2.67 -6.14 -7.16
C THR A 318 -1.35 -5.81 -7.89
N GLN A 319 -1.18 -6.25 -9.13
CA GLN A 319 -0.02 -5.95 -9.96
C GLN A 319 -0.27 -4.80 -10.95
N LEU A 320 -1.50 -4.33 -11.08
CA LEU A 320 -1.87 -3.26 -12.02
C LEU A 320 -2.17 -1.97 -11.26
N PHE A 321 -1.41 -0.93 -11.54
CA PHE A 321 -1.62 0.41 -11.02
C PHE A 321 -1.92 1.34 -12.18
N LEU A 322 -2.90 2.22 -12.00
CA LEU A 322 -3.35 3.18 -13.01
C LEU A 322 -3.16 4.58 -12.44
N ASP A 323 -2.43 5.42 -13.17
CA ASP A 323 -2.27 6.83 -12.82
C ASP A 323 -2.89 7.72 -13.91
N PRO A 324 -3.54 8.83 -13.53
CA PRO A 324 -3.98 9.82 -14.48
C PRO A 324 -2.79 10.58 -15.05
N ASP A 325 -2.94 11.15 -16.24
CA ASP A 325 -1.97 12.06 -16.82
C ASP A 325 -2.52 13.49 -16.80
N GLY A 326 -1.76 14.42 -16.21
CA GLY A 326 -2.19 15.82 -16.06
C GLY A 326 -2.40 16.57 -17.38
N THR A 327 -1.90 16.05 -18.51
CA THR A 327 -2.06 16.69 -19.82
C THR A 327 -3.30 16.22 -20.57
N SER A 328 -3.90 15.08 -20.21
CA SER A 328 -5.08 14.57 -20.93
C SER A 328 -5.92 13.57 -20.14
N ASN A 329 -7.23 13.85 -20.05
CA ASN A 329 -8.20 12.97 -19.38
C ASN A 329 -8.38 11.58 -20.04
N ARG A 330 -7.97 11.41 -21.31
CA ARG A 330 -8.01 10.11 -22.00
C ARG A 330 -6.76 9.27 -21.76
N ARG A 331 -5.68 9.91 -21.30
CA ARG A 331 -4.37 9.27 -21.20
C ARG A 331 -4.27 8.58 -19.85
N VAL A 332 -4.00 7.29 -19.89
CA VAL A 332 -3.86 6.45 -18.71
C VAL A 332 -2.45 5.88 -18.69
N VAL A 333 -1.76 6.07 -17.57
CA VAL A 333 -0.45 5.44 -17.32
C VAL A 333 -0.69 4.17 -16.55
N LEU A 334 -0.28 3.04 -17.11
CA LEU A 334 -0.34 1.74 -16.48
C LEU A 334 1.06 1.40 -15.97
N TRP A 335 1.17 1.10 -14.69
CA TRP A 335 2.34 0.44 -14.14
C TRP A 335 1.99 -1.01 -13.77
N ILE A 336 2.65 -1.96 -14.42
CA ILE A 336 2.40 -3.40 -14.28
C ILE A 336 3.60 -4.04 -13.60
N ALA A 337 3.44 -4.38 -12.32
CA ALA A 337 4.49 -4.95 -11.50
C ALA A 337 4.78 -6.42 -11.86
N ASP A 338 6.05 -6.84 -11.80
CA ASP A 338 6.46 -8.23 -12.07
C ASP A 338 5.89 -9.26 -11.07
N ARG A 339 5.55 -8.78 -9.87
CA ARG A 339 4.96 -9.50 -8.75
C ARG A 339 4.11 -8.50 -7.96
N ASP A 340 3.26 -8.98 -7.06
CA ASP A 340 2.55 -8.10 -6.13
C ASP A 340 3.56 -7.26 -5.31
N PRO A 341 3.65 -5.94 -5.54
CA PRO A 341 4.63 -5.10 -4.87
C PRO A 341 4.22 -4.79 -3.42
N LEU A 342 2.92 -4.81 -3.13
CA LEU A 342 2.35 -4.57 -1.80
C LEU A 342 2.62 -5.74 -0.84
N ALA A 343 2.91 -6.93 -1.38
CA ALA A 343 3.34 -8.09 -0.61
C ALA A 343 4.85 -8.06 -0.26
N VAL A 344 5.64 -7.15 -0.84
CA VAL A 344 7.07 -7.02 -0.54
C VAL A 344 7.25 -6.15 0.71
N PRO A 345 7.89 -6.64 1.79
CA PRO A 345 8.14 -5.83 2.98
C PRO A 345 8.98 -4.59 2.65
N ALA A 346 8.63 -3.44 3.23
CA ALA A 346 9.43 -2.22 3.09
C ALA A 346 10.81 -2.32 3.78
N GLY A 347 10.92 -3.20 4.77
CA GLY A 347 12.15 -3.42 5.53
C GLY A 347 12.16 -2.66 6.87
N PRO A 348 13.29 -2.73 7.61
CA PRO A 348 13.45 -2.03 8.87
C PRO A 348 13.50 -0.51 8.65
N THR A 349 13.06 0.25 9.65
CA THR A 349 13.05 1.71 9.57
C THR A 349 14.46 2.31 9.45
N PRO A 350 14.67 3.30 8.56
CA PRO A 350 15.91 4.09 8.51
C PRO A 350 16.24 4.79 9.84
N LEU A 351 15.24 5.01 10.71
CA LEU A 351 15.42 5.62 12.03
C LEU A 351 16.37 4.83 12.94
N LEU A 352 16.57 3.53 12.70
CA LEU A 352 17.56 2.74 13.45
C LEU A 352 18.98 3.29 13.30
N GLY A 353 19.34 3.74 12.10
CA GLY A 353 20.65 4.32 11.78
C GLY A 353 20.75 5.83 12.03
N ALA A 354 19.61 6.52 12.21
CA ALA A 354 19.58 7.96 12.42
C ALA A 354 20.11 8.34 13.81
N THR A 355 21.09 9.25 13.87
CA THR A 355 21.59 9.79 15.14
C THR A 355 20.55 10.69 15.82
N ARG A 356 19.91 11.55 15.02
CA ARG A 356 18.88 12.52 15.42
C ARG A 356 17.91 12.72 14.25
N VAL A 357 16.67 13.09 14.54
CA VAL A 357 15.70 13.58 13.56
C VAL A 357 15.42 15.06 13.82
N ASP A 358 15.24 15.83 12.77
CA ASP A 358 14.67 17.18 12.85
C ASP A 358 13.19 17.08 12.45
N PHE A 359 12.29 17.17 13.43
CA PHE A 359 10.85 16.95 13.19
C PHE A 359 10.19 18.11 12.43
N TRP A 360 10.92 19.19 12.18
CA TRP A 360 10.50 20.26 11.25
C TRP A 360 10.67 19.87 9.77
N LYS A 361 11.36 18.77 9.48
CA LYS A 361 11.60 18.29 8.11
C LYS A 361 10.83 17.00 7.88
N PRO A 362 10.44 16.70 6.62
CA PRO A 362 9.91 15.39 6.28
C PRO A 362 10.89 14.28 6.67
N PHE A 363 10.36 13.16 7.14
CA PHE A 363 11.15 12.00 7.54
C PHE A 363 10.65 10.71 6.87
N PRO A 364 11.54 9.72 6.66
CA PRO A 364 11.19 8.48 5.98
C PRO A 364 10.20 7.64 6.77
N TRP A 365 9.07 7.32 6.15
CA TRP A 365 8.02 6.54 6.79
C TRP A 365 7.69 5.23 6.07
N GLY A 366 7.84 5.17 4.75
CA GLY A 366 7.61 3.95 4.00
C GLY A 366 8.14 3.98 2.58
N LEU A 367 7.69 3.02 1.78
CA LEU A 367 7.94 2.92 0.35
C LEU A 367 6.61 2.85 -0.41
N ASP A 368 6.54 3.46 -1.59
CA ASP A 368 5.37 3.31 -2.48
C ASP A 368 5.32 1.92 -3.15
N GLU A 369 4.34 1.68 -4.03
CA GLU A 369 4.26 0.43 -4.80
C GLU A 369 5.45 0.21 -5.76
N ARG A 370 6.17 1.27 -6.13
CA ARG A 370 7.32 1.23 -7.05
C ARG A 370 8.66 1.07 -6.33
N GLY A 371 8.66 1.23 -5.00
CA GLY A 371 9.86 1.18 -4.16
C GLY A 371 10.53 2.53 -3.92
N ASN A 372 9.92 3.64 -4.32
CA ASN A 372 10.41 4.96 -3.96
C ASN A 372 10.11 5.26 -2.49
N GLN A 373 10.99 6.04 -1.85
CA GLN A 373 10.82 6.42 -0.46
C GLN A 373 9.69 7.44 -0.33
N VAL A 374 8.79 7.18 0.63
CA VAL A 374 7.72 8.09 1.02
C VAL A 374 8.12 8.75 2.34
N ASP A 375 8.39 10.05 2.25
CA ASP A 375 8.65 10.92 3.39
C ASP A 375 7.35 11.63 3.79
N ILE A 376 7.11 11.76 5.10
CA ILE A 376 5.93 12.46 5.63
C ILE A 376 6.36 13.55 6.61
N SER A 377 5.46 14.51 6.83
CA SER A 377 5.60 15.56 7.84
C SER A 377 4.32 15.64 8.66
N MET A 378 4.44 15.74 9.98
CA MET A 378 3.30 16.00 10.86
C MET A 378 3.09 17.50 11.10
N LEU A 379 3.94 18.37 10.55
CA LEU A 379 3.75 19.81 10.70
C LEU A 379 2.41 20.24 10.10
N TRP A 380 1.67 21.05 10.86
CA TRP A 380 0.44 21.72 10.41
C TRP A 380 -0.72 20.78 10.04
N THR A 381 -0.62 19.50 10.39
CA THR A 381 -1.62 18.49 10.06
C THR A 381 -1.92 17.56 11.22
N SER A 382 -3.11 16.98 11.20
CA SER A 382 -3.53 15.88 12.06
C SER A 382 -3.81 14.64 11.21
N LEU A 383 -3.39 13.48 11.71
CA LEU A 383 -3.47 12.19 11.02
C LEU A 383 -4.50 11.27 11.67
N LEU A 384 -5.41 10.74 10.87
CA LEU A 384 -6.26 9.61 11.24
C LEU A 384 -5.72 8.31 10.64
N VAL A 385 -5.54 7.28 11.47
CA VAL A 385 -5.16 5.93 11.03
C VAL A 385 -6.29 4.92 11.26
N GLY A 386 -6.77 4.28 10.18
CA GLY A 386 -7.85 3.29 10.25
C GLY A 386 -7.44 1.92 9.71
N ALA A 387 -7.77 0.84 10.43
CA ALA A 387 -7.44 -0.52 9.99
C ALA A 387 -8.20 -1.61 10.75
N VAL A 388 -8.45 -2.78 10.15
CA VAL A 388 -8.83 -3.96 10.97
C VAL A 388 -7.66 -4.45 11.84
N PRO A 389 -7.92 -5.23 12.92
CA PRO A 389 -6.86 -5.72 13.79
C PRO A 389 -5.72 -6.44 13.04
N ARG A 390 -4.49 -6.29 13.56
CA ARG A 390 -3.27 -6.97 13.08
C ARG A 390 -2.86 -6.62 11.63
N GLN A 391 -3.19 -5.44 11.12
CA GLN A 391 -2.75 -4.99 9.79
C GLN A 391 -1.59 -4.01 9.78
N GLY A 392 -1.12 -3.57 10.95
CA GLY A 392 0.03 -2.66 11.06
C GLY A 392 -0.30 -1.27 11.60
N LYS A 393 -1.56 -1.01 12.00
CA LYS A 393 -2.03 0.26 12.60
C LYS A 393 -1.06 0.82 13.66
N THR A 394 -0.81 0.04 14.71
CA THR A 394 0.06 0.44 15.82
C THR A 394 1.52 0.59 15.37
N PHE A 395 1.99 -0.22 14.42
CA PHE A 395 3.37 -0.11 13.92
C PHE A 395 3.56 1.13 13.05
N SER A 396 2.61 1.45 12.16
CA SER A 396 2.65 2.65 11.32
C SER A 396 2.62 3.91 12.18
N ALA A 397 1.76 3.91 13.19
CA ALA A 397 1.64 5.01 14.14
C ALA A 397 2.91 5.20 14.97
N ARG A 398 3.40 4.10 15.55
CA ARG A 398 4.63 4.10 16.34
C ARG A 398 5.84 4.63 15.58
N THR A 399 5.97 4.35 14.27
CA THR A 399 7.11 4.85 13.49
C THR A 399 7.14 6.40 13.44
N ILE A 400 5.98 7.07 13.42
CA ILE A 400 5.87 8.54 13.50
C ILE A 400 6.33 9.02 14.87
N ALA A 401 5.80 8.40 15.93
CA ALA A 401 6.18 8.73 17.30
C ALA A 401 7.67 8.48 17.59
N LEU A 402 8.28 7.46 16.96
CA LEU A 402 9.73 7.21 17.04
C LEU A 402 10.55 8.29 16.32
N ALA A 403 10.05 8.83 15.21
CA ALA A 403 10.70 9.97 14.54
C ALA A 403 10.65 11.22 15.43
N ALA A 404 9.50 11.53 16.01
CA ALA A 404 9.34 12.59 17.01
C ALA A 404 10.21 12.37 18.26
N ALA A 405 10.36 11.12 18.71
CA ALA A 405 11.27 10.80 19.81
C ALA A 405 12.74 11.08 19.45
N LEU A 406 13.16 10.96 18.20
CA LEU A 406 14.55 11.26 17.83
C LEU A 406 14.85 12.76 17.70
N ASP A 407 13.86 13.63 17.83
CA ASP A 407 14.08 15.06 18.05
C ASP A 407 13.90 15.40 19.55
N PRO A 408 14.96 15.83 20.26
CA PRO A 408 14.86 16.14 21.69
C PRO A 408 13.97 17.35 22.01
N HIS A 409 13.67 18.25 21.07
CA HIS A 409 12.80 19.41 21.35
C HIS A 409 11.31 19.12 21.13
N VAL A 410 10.96 17.92 20.65
CA VAL A 410 9.55 17.53 20.47
C VAL A 410 9.01 16.95 21.77
N ARG A 411 7.88 17.49 22.22
CA ARG A 411 7.08 16.96 23.33
C ARG A 411 6.19 15.82 22.82
N LEU A 412 6.19 14.70 23.54
CA LEU A 412 5.39 13.52 23.18
C LEU A 412 4.30 13.28 24.22
N ILE A 413 3.06 13.12 23.74
CA ILE A 413 1.92 12.72 24.55
C ILE A 413 1.38 11.42 23.94
N VAL A 414 1.29 10.34 24.71
CA VAL A 414 0.97 9.00 24.18
C VAL A 414 -0.10 8.32 25.03
N PHE A 415 -1.25 8.01 24.45
CA PHE A 415 -2.31 7.27 25.12
C PHE A 415 -2.72 6.06 24.28
N ASP A 416 -2.76 4.88 24.90
CA ASP A 416 -3.19 3.63 24.25
C ASP A 416 -4.35 3.01 25.02
N GLY A 417 -5.55 3.06 24.44
CA GLY A 417 -6.79 2.57 25.07
C GLY A 417 -6.80 1.07 25.32
N LYS A 418 -5.92 0.29 24.67
CA LYS A 418 -5.86 -1.17 24.80
C LYS A 418 -4.93 -1.68 25.89
N ALA A 419 -4.04 -0.82 26.43
CA ALA A 419 -2.94 -1.20 27.32
C ALA A 419 -1.95 -2.23 26.74
N SER A 420 -1.71 -2.13 25.44
CA SER A 420 -0.77 -2.99 24.70
C SER A 420 0.69 -2.76 25.15
N PRO A 421 1.58 -3.74 24.95
CA PRO A 421 3.01 -3.54 25.21
C PRO A 421 3.69 -2.62 24.18
N ASP A 422 3.03 -2.31 23.06
CA ASP A 422 3.64 -1.65 21.91
C ASP A 422 4.09 -0.21 22.19
N TRP A 423 3.44 0.46 23.14
CA TRP A 423 3.69 1.86 23.51
C TRP A 423 4.46 2.02 24.83
N ARG A 424 4.59 0.97 25.65
CA ARG A 424 5.16 1.05 27.01
C ARG A 424 6.55 1.66 27.08
N LYS A 425 7.40 1.38 26.09
CA LYS A 425 8.77 1.92 26.06
C LYS A 425 8.84 3.44 25.89
N PHE A 426 7.75 4.08 25.47
CA PHE A 426 7.67 5.54 25.40
C PHE A 426 7.68 6.22 26.78
N GLU A 427 7.47 5.49 27.88
CA GLU A 427 7.69 5.99 29.26
C GLU A 427 9.09 6.62 29.43
N LYS A 428 10.07 6.20 28.62
CA LYS A 428 11.41 6.79 28.59
C LYS A 428 11.40 8.27 28.18
N VAL A 429 10.48 8.73 27.35
CA VAL A 429 10.58 10.05 26.69
C VAL A 429 9.28 10.86 26.66
N ALA A 430 8.14 10.23 26.94
CA ALA A 430 6.84 10.88 26.85
C ALA A 430 6.62 11.86 28.02
N HIS A 431 6.13 13.04 27.68
CA HIS A 431 5.71 14.05 28.65
C HIS A 431 4.43 13.65 29.38
N ARG A 432 3.49 13.02 28.66
CA ARG A 432 2.29 12.38 29.24
C ARG A 432 2.11 11.02 28.62
N ILE A 433 1.83 10.00 29.42
CA ILE A 433 1.60 8.65 28.94
C ILE A 433 0.54 7.90 29.76
N GLY A 434 -0.33 7.17 29.08
CA GLY A 434 -1.37 6.37 29.73
C GLY A 434 -1.73 5.10 28.95
N PHE A 435 -2.10 4.04 29.68
CA PHE A 435 -2.39 2.72 29.11
C PHE A 435 -3.69 2.15 29.65
N GLY A 436 -4.59 1.80 28.74
CA GLY A 436 -5.90 1.24 29.06
C GLY A 436 -6.94 2.30 29.39
N ILE A 437 -8.09 1.83 29.86
CA ILE A 437 -9.21 2.65 30.34
C ILE A 437 -9.66 2.26 31.77
N VAL A 438 -8.96 1.30 32.39
CA VAL A 438 -9.31 0.76 33.70
C VAL A 438 -8.34 1.31 34.73
N PRO A 439 -8.82 1.93 35.82
CA PRO A 439 -7.96 2.39 36.90
C PRO A 439 -7.18 1.23 37.53
N LYS A 440 -5.88 1.42 37.73
CA LYS A 440 -5.00 0.42 38.36
C LYS A 440 -3.90 1.09 39.16
N ASN A 441 -3.62 0.56 40.35
CA ASN A 441 -2.56 1.04 41.25
C ASN A 441 -2.67 2.55 41.57
N GLY A 442 -3.89 3.07 41.70
CA GLY A 442 -4.14 4.49 41.98
C GLY A 442 -3.93 5.43 40.78
N PHE A 443 -3.70 4.89 39.58
CA PHE A 443 -3.64 5.64 38.34
C PHE A 443 -4.89 5.36 37.50
N ASP A 444 -5.61 6.41 37.12
CA ASP A 444 -6.70 6.34 36.15
C ASP A 444 -6.22 6.90 34.80
N PRO A 445 -6.02 6.03 33.78
CA PRO A 445 -5.59 6.47 32.46
C PRO A 445 -6.57 7.42 31.76
N VAL A 446 -7.87 7.31 32.03
CA VAL A 446 -8.91 8.13 31.40
C VAL A 446 -8.89 9.54 31.98
N GLU A 447 -8.80 9.66 33.30
CA GLU A 447 -8.62 10.96 33.96
C GLU A 447 -7.29 11.60 33.56
N HIS A 448 -6.22 10.82 33.44
CA HIS A 448 -4.91 11.33 32.99
C HIS A 448 -4.96 11.86 31.55
N LEU A 449 -5.64 11.14 30.65
CA LEU A 449 -5.90 11.62 29.28
C LEU A 449 -6.70 12.92 29.32
N LEU A 450 -7.79 12.94 30.06
CA LEU A 450 -8.69 14.10 30.12
C LEU A 450 -7.96 15.35 30.64
N ASN A 451 -7.19 15.21 31.72
CA ASN A 451 -6.37 16.29 32.25
C ASN A 451 -5.30 16.75 31.24
N SER A 452 -4.65 15.81 30.56
CA SER A 452 -3.67 16.12 29.51
C SER A 452 -4.31 16.89 28.34
N LEU A 453 -5.52 16.52 27.92
CA LEU A 453 -6.25 17.20 26.84
C LEU A 453 -6.71 18.61 27.27
N ARG A 454 -7.13 18.80 28.53
CA ARG A 454 -7.47 20.12 29.08
C ARG A 454 -6.25 21.03 29.19
N GLU A 455 -5.13 20.50 29.70
CA GLU A 455 -3.83 21.20 29.75
C GLU A 455 -3.41 21.62 28.34
N LEU A 456 -3.51 20.71 27.38
CA LEU A 456 -3.11 20.98 26.01
C LEU A 456 -4.03 22.00 25.32
N LYS A 457 -5.34 21.95 25.56
CA LYS A 457 -6.27 22.97 25.05
C LYS A 457 -5.89 24.35 25.57
N ALA A 458 -5.66 24.48 26.88
CA ALA A 458 -5.25 25.74 27.49
C ALA A 458 -3.89 26.23 26.94
N ASP A 459 -2.91 25.33 26.77
CA ASP A 459 -1.62 25.66 26.14
C ASP A 459 -1.79 26.11 24.69
N VAL A 460 -2.64 25.45 23.90
CA VAL A 460 -2.93 25.84 22.51
C VAL A 460 -3.55 27.23 22.44
N GLU A 461 -4.56 27.53 23.26
CA GLU A 461 -5.18 28.86 23.33
C GLU A 461 -4.15 29.93 23.73
N ASP A 462 -3.32 29.64 24.73
CA ASP A 462 -2.26 30.54 25.20
C ASP A 462 -1.12 30.73 24.16
N ARG A 463 -0.77 29.70 23.38
CA ARG A 463 0.20 29.81 22.28
C ARG A 463 -0.23 30.82 21.23
N TYR A 464 -1.53 30.88 20.89
CA TYR A 464 -2.04 31.89 19.96
C TYR A 464 -1.82 33.30 20.49
N HIS A 465 -2.11 33.53 21.77
CA HIS A 465 -1.88 34.81 22.42
C HIS A 465 -0.38 35.16 22.42
N ARG A 466 0.48 34.25 22.91
CA ARG A 466 1.95 34.45 22.92
C ARG A 466 2.51 34.74 21.53
N LEU A 467 2.14 33.99 20.50
CA LEU A 467 2.63 34.20 19.13
C LEU A 467 2.20 35.56 18.57
N SER A 468 1.03 36.05 18.95
CA SER A 468 0.52 37.36 18.53
C SER A 468 1.16 38.55 19.27
N GLU A 469 1.59 38.32 20.52
CA GLU A 469 2.21 39.35 21.37
C GLU A 469 3.73 39.45 21.17
N LEU A 470 4.35 38.45 20.55
CA LEU A 470 5.79 38.45 20.28
C LEU A 470 6.19 39.61 19.34
N PRO A 471 7.35 40.26 19.59
CA PRO A 471 7.84 41.30 18.69
C PRO A 471 7.99 40.81 17.24
N LEU A 472 7.65 41.68 16.28
CA LEU A 472 7.71 41.37 14.84
C LEU A 472 9.09 40.94 14.33
N HIS A 473 10.19 41.30 15.02
CA HIS A 473 11.52 40.82 14.64
C HIS A 473 11.80 39.37 15.06
N ILE A 474 11.01 38.83 16.00
CA ILE A 474 11.07 37.43 16.46
C ILE A 474 10.00 36.60 15.73
N CYS A 475 8.79 37.14 15.60
CA CYS A 475 7.64 36.47 14.99
C CYS A 475 7.01 37.36 13.90
N PRO A 476 7.65 37.51 12.72
CA PRO A 476 7.19 38.46 11.70
C PRO A 476 5.79 38.13 11.16
N GLU A 477 5.45 36.85 11.06
CA GLU A 477 4.20 36.36 10.47
C GLU A 477 3.17 35.90 11.51
N GLY A 478 3.44 36.04 12.81
CA GLY A 478 2.55 35.48 13.85
C GLY A 478 2.51 33.94 13.85
N LYS A 479 3.50 33.28 13.27
CA LYS A 479 3.57 31.83 13.09
C LYS A 479 4.69 31.23 13.92
N LEU A 480 4.47 30.00 14.38
CA LEU A 480 5.52 29.23 15.03
C LEU A 480 6.66 28.94 14.04
N THR A 481 7.90 29.14 14.48
CA THR A 481 9.12 28.81 13.72
C THR A 481 9.99 27.80 14.48
N PRO A 482 10.99 27.16 13.83
CA PRO A 482 11.93 26.29 14.51
C PRO A 482 12.63 26.97 15.69
N GLU A 483 13.03 28.22 15.54
CA GLU A 483 13.72 29.00 16.58
C GLU A 483 12.80 29.22 17.78
N ILE A 484 11.55 29.64 17.54
CA ILE A 484 10.55 29.86 18.61
C ILE A 484 10.26 28.55 19.33
N SER A 485 10.07 27.44 18.58
CA SER A 485 9.72 26.15 19.17
C SER A 485 10.86 25.52 20.00
N ARG A 486 12.11 25.88 19.72
CA ARG A 486 13.30 25.34 20.39
C ARG A 486 13.76 26.22 21.55
N ASP A 487 13.23 27.44 21.70
CA ASP A 487 13.54 28.33 22.81
C ASP A 487 12.80 27.88 24.08
N PRO A 488 13.51 27.41 25.13
CA PRO A 488 12.89 26.99 26.38
C PRO A 488 12.14 28.11 27.09
N LYS A 489 12.54 29.37 26.90
CA LYS A 489 11.90 30.53 27.54
C LYS A 489 10.51 30.79 26.97
N LEU A 490 10.31 30.48 25.70
CA LEU A 490 9.03 30.65 25.03
C LEU A 490 8.11 29.47 25.28
N ASN A 491 8.63 28.27 25.60
CA ASN A 491 7.88 27.05 25.95
C ASN A 491 6.75 26.74 24.94
N MET A 492 7.07 26.77 23.64
CA MET A 492 6.16 26.40 22.56
C MET A 492 6.74 25.25 21.70
N PRO A 493 7.16 24.12 22.31
CA PRO A 493 7.75 23.02 21.55
C PRO A 493 6.73 22.42 20.59
N LEU A 494 7.22 21.90 19.48
CA LEU A 494 6.41 20.98 18.68
C LEU A 494 5.92 19.84 19.57
N THR A 495 4.64 19.52 19.49
CA THR A 495 4.02 18.49 20.31
C THR A 495 3.32 17.49 19.40
N LEU A 496 3.69 16.22 19.52
CA LEU A 496 2.96 15.12 18.86
C LEU A 496 2.12 14.41 19.92
N VAL A 497 0.82 14.36 19.67
CA VAL A 497 -0.15 13.69 20.53
C VAL A 497 -0.64 12.43 19.81
N VAL A 498 -0.41 11.27 20.41
CA VAL A 498 -0.86 9.99 19.89
C VAL A 498 -1.97 9.44 20.76
N VAL A 499 -3.11 9.12 20.15
CA VAL A 499 -4.22 8.41 20.79
C VAL A 499 -4.52 7.14 20.00
N ASP A 500 -3.95 6.02 20.44
CA ASP A 500 -4.22 4.69 19.87
C ASP A 500 -5.50 4.10 20.48
N GLU A 501 -6.32 3.49 19.62
CA GLU A 501 -7.65 2.95 19.95
C GLU A 501 -8.57 4.00 20.57
N VAL A 502 -8.67 5.17 19.92
CA VAL A 502 -9.44 6.33 20.39
C VAL A 502 -10.88 5.98 20.79
N GLN A 503 -11.49 4.98 20.14
CA GLN A 503 -12.85 4.54 20.44
C GLN A 503 -13.04 4.04 21.89
N GLU A 504 -11.99 3.49 22.51
CA GLU A 504 -12.07 3.02 23.90
C GLU A 504 -12.27 4.21 24.86
N TYR A 505 -11.70 5.38 24.55
CA TYR A 505 -11.89 6.60 25.32
C TYR A 505 -13.21 7.29 25.00
N LEU A 506 -13.59 7.35 23.72
CA LEU A 506 -14.83 8.02 23.28
C LEU A 506 -16.10 7.34 23.79
N THR A 507 -16.05 6.02 23.99
CA THR A 507 -17.16 5.23 24.51
C THR A 507 -17.20 5.15 26.04
N HIS A 508 -16.29 5.86 26.74
CA HIS A 508 -16.30 5.92 28.20
C HIS A 508 -17.58 6.60 28.70
N PRO A 509 -18.32 6.00 29.65
CA PRO A 509 -19.68 6.43 30.01
C PRO A 509 -19.76 7.86 30.56
N THR A 510 -18.75 8.27 31.33
CA THR A 510 -18.72 9.60 31.99
C THR A 510 -18.00 10.64 31.15
N HIS A 511 -16.75 10.36 30.76
CA HIS A 511 -15.86 11.34 30.12
C HIS A 511 -15.82 11.31 28.59
N GLY A 512 -16.44 10.31 27.93
CA GLY A 512 -16.31 10.13 26.48
C GLY A 512 -16.75 11.34 25.65
N LYS A 513 -17.82 12.03 26.09
CA LYS A 513 -18.32 13.25 25.44
C LYS A 513 -17.33 14.42 25.55
N GLU A 514 -16.77 14.64 26.72
CA GLU A 514 -15.80 15.73 26.93
C GLU A 514 -14.49 15.45 26.17
N ILE A 515 -14.03 14.19 26.18
CA ILE A 515 -12.86 13.76 25.41
C ILE A 515 -13.10 14.01 23.91
N LEU A 516 -14.28 13.71 23.39
CA LEU A 516 -14.65 14.00 22.01
C LEU A 516 -14.54 15.50 21.71
N GLU A 517 -15.16 16.36 22.52
CA GLU A 517 -15.15 17.81 22.34
C GLU A 517 -13.73 18.39 22.34
N LEU A 518 -12.86 17.91 23.24
CA LEU A 518 -11.46 18.31 23.31
C LEU A 518 -10.66 17.84 22.10
N LEU A 519 -10.81 16.58 21.68
CA LEU A 519 -10.12 16.05 20.51
C LEU A 519 -10.54 16.77 19.23
N VAL A 520 -11.83 17.08 19.06
CA VAL A 520 -12.35 17.84 17.91
C VAL A 520 -11.69 19.22 17.84
N PHE A 521 -11.63 19.93 18.97
CA PHE A 521 -10.94 21.22 19.05
C PHE A 521 -9.46 21.08 18.67
N LEU A 522 -8.76 20.13 19.28
CA LEU A 522 -7.31 19.98 19.10
C LEU A 522 -6.95 19.57 17.67
N VAL A 523 -7.64 18.59 17.08
CA VAL A 523 -7.39 18.14 15.69
C VAL A 523 -7.56 19.29 14.69
N ARG A 524 -8.53 20.17 14.94
CA ARG A 524 -8.85 21.29 14.06
C ARG A 524 -7.94 22.50 14.24
N VAL A 525 -7.63 22.87 15.48
CA VAL A 525 -7.03 24.17 15.81
C VAL A 525 -5.56 24.06 16.15
N ALA A 526 -5.17 23.03 16.90
CA ALA A 526 -3.83 22.89 17.46
C ALA A 526 -2.68 22.79 16.43
N PRO A 527 -2.85 22.21 15.22
CA PRO A 527 -1.76 22.07 14.27
C PRO A 527 -1.07 23.39 13.92
N ALA A 528 -1.82 24.48 13.78
CA ALA A 528 -1.28 25.79 13.39
C ALA A 528 -0.30 26.39 14.43
N VAL A 529 -0.35 25.92 15.69
CA VAL A 529 0.58 26.32 16.77
C VAL A 529 1.55 25.19 17.16
N GLY A 530 1.78 24.25 16.24
CA GLY A 530 2.79 23.21 16.36
C GLY A 530 2.37 22.00 17.21
N VAL A 531 1.07 21.76 17.36
CA VAL A 531 0.55 20.60 18.09
C VAL A 531 -0.19 19.68 17.10
N SER A 532 0.43 18.57 16.75
CA SER A 532 -0.09 17.62 15.77
C SER A 532 -0.78 16.46 16.46
N MET A 533 -1.99 16.13 16.00
CA MET A 533 -2.77 15.01 16.53
C MET A 533 -2.63 13.79 15.63
N GLU A 534 -2.33 12.65 16.22
CA GLU A 534 -2.38 11.35 15.58
C GLU A 534 -3.38 10.46 16.31
N THR A 535 -4.51 10.18 15.67
CA THR A 535 -5.54 9.29 16.23
C THR A 535 -5.62 8.02 15.43
N SER A 536 -5.88 6.90 16.08
CA SER A 536 -6.09 5.64 15.36
C SER A 536 -7.23 4.80 15.91
N THR A 537 -7.96 4.16 14.99
CA THR A 537 -9.14 3.36 15.31
C THR A 537 -9.18 2.06 14.51
N GLN A 538 -9.69 1.00 15.13
CA GLN A 538 -10.01 -0.25 14.41
C GLN A 538 -11.44 -0.28 13.86
N LYS A 539 -12.29 0.64 14.32
CA LYS A 539 -13.71 0.74 13.97
C LYS A 539 -14.01 2.19 13.60
N PRO A 540 -13.87 2.58 12.33
CA PRO A 540 -14.17 3.95 11.89
C PRO A 540 -15.68 4.14 11.67
N ASP A 541 -16.52 3.57 12.54
CA ASP A 541 -17.97 3.76 12.52
C ASP A 541 -18.39 4.98 13.36
N ASP A 542 -19.58 5.52 13.13
CA ASP A 542 -20.01 6.77 13.77
C ASP A 542 -20.19 6.68 15.29
N LYS A 543 -20.20 5.46 15.87
CA LYS A 543 -20.24 5.27 17.33
C LYS A 543 -18.84 5.29 17.93
N ALA A 544 -17.89 4.64 17.26
CA ALA A 544 -16.53 4.46 17.73
C ALA A 544 -15.60 5.63 17.35
N CYS A 545 -15.82 6.26 16.19
CA CYS A 545 -15.11 7.44 15.73
C CYS A 545 -16.08 8.34 14.93
N PRO A 546 -16.85 9.20 15.63
CA PRO A 546 -17.86 10.05 15.01
C PRO A 546 -17.29 10.94 13.91
N SER A 547 -18.10 11.24 12.89
CA SER A 547 -17.75 12.15 11.79
C SER A 547 -17.23 13.51 12.28
N GLU A 548 -17.81 14.03 13.38
CA GLU A 548 -17.40 15.29 14.02
C GLU A 548 -15.91 15.36 14.35
N LEU A 549 -15.27 14.22 14.68
CA LEU A 549 -13.83 14.10 14.92
C LEU A 549 -13.09 13.62 13.66
N ARG A 550 -13.60 12.55 13.04
CA ARG A 550 -12.97 11.88 11.90
C ARG A 550 -12.71 12.85 10.74
N ASP A 551 -13.68 13.69 10.44
CA ASP A 551 -13.65 14.56 9.26
C ASP A 551 -12.75 15.80 9.47
N GLN A 552 -12.33 16.09 10.71
CA GLN A 552 -11.39 17.17 11.04
C GLN A 552 -9.94 16.85 10.70
N HIS A 553 -9.59 15.58 10.52
CA HIS A 553 -8.22 15.17 10.20
C HIS A 553 -7.89 15.53 8.75
N GLN A 554 -6.82 16.30 8.54
CA GLN A 554 -6.39 16.71 7.19
C GLN A 554 -5.71 15.54 6.47
N ALA A 555 -4.86 14.80 7.18
CA ALA A 555 -4.20 13.60 6.67
C ALA A 555 -4.91 12.32 7.14
N ARG A 556 -4.94 11.32 6.27
CA ARG A 556 -5.65 10.05 6.48
C ARG A 556 -4.83 8.88 5.97
N PHE A 557 -4.72 7.84 6.77
CA PHE A 557 -4.06 6.60 6.41
C PHE A 557 -4.96 5.39 6.67
N ALA A 558 -5.46 4.79 5.59
CA ALA A 558 -6.29 3.60 5.67
C ALA A 558 -5.47 2.36 5.31
N LEU A 559 -5.14 1.53 6.30
CA LEU A 559 -4.69 0.17 6.04
C LEU A 559 -5.89 -0.71 5.69
N ARG A 560 -5.66 -2.00 5.46
CA ARG A 560 -6.74 -2.93 5.09
C ARG A 560 -7.97 -2.81 6.00
N VAL A 561 -9.11 -2.60 5.38
CA VAL A 561 -10.44 -2.61 6.01
C VAL A 561 -11.32 -3.75 5.47
N SER A 562 -12.53 -3.91 6.00
CA SER A 562 -13.46 -5.00 5.62
C SER A 562 -14.28 -4.70 4.37
N ALA A 563 -14.63 -3.43 4.12
CA ALA A 563 -15.51 -3.02 3.03
C ALA A 563 -15.16 -1.60 2.56
N TYR A 564 -15.57 -1.24 1.35
CA TYR A 564 -15.23 0.06 0.75
C TYR A 564 -15.84 1.23 1.54
N GLN A 565 -17.03 1.08 2.14
CA GLN A 565 -17.64 2.12 2.96
C GLN A 565 -16.80 2.44 4.20
N VAL A 566 -16.17 1.41 4.78
CA VAL A 566 -15.23 1.56 5.90
C VAL A 566 -13.95 2.26 5.42
N SER A 567 -13.52 2.00 4.17
CA SER A 567 -12.40 2.71 3.55
C SER A 567 -12.72 4.19 3.36
N GLU A 568 -13.92 4.50 2.84
CA GLU A 568 -14.37 5.88 2.65
C GLU A 568 -14.56 6.61 3.97
N ALA A 569 -15.05 5.95 5.02
CA ALA A 569 -15.11 6.55 6.35
C ALA A 569 -13.72 7.03 6.79
N VAL A 570 -12.67 6.21 6.61
CA VAL A 570 -11.30 6.59 7.01
C VAL A 570 -10.69 7.61 6.06
N LEU A 571 -10.83 7.44 4.74
CA LEU A 571 -10.18 8.27 3.71
C LEU A 571 -10.95 9.56 3.39
N GLY A 572 -12.19 9.68 3.85
CA GLY A 572 -13.10 10.78 3.56
C GLY A 572 -14.07 10.45 2.43
N ALA A 573 -15.24 11.09 2.46
CA ALA A 573 -16.30 10.91 1.48
C ALA A 573 -15.81 11.19 0.05
N GLY A 574 -16.21 10.34 -0.90
CA GLY A 574 -15.83 10.47 -2.31
C GLY A 574 -14.53 9.76 -2.69
N SER A 575 -13.75 9.29 -1.70
CA SER A 575 -12.46 8.61 -1.96
C SER A 575 -12.61 7.33 -2.79
N HIS A 576 -13.73 6.60 -2.67
CA HIS A 576 -13.96 5.43 -3.52
C HIS A 576 -14.15 5.82 -5.00
N GLY A 577 -14.80 6.95 -5.26
CA GLY A 577 -14.96 7.51 -6.61
C GLY A 577 -13.64 7.98 -7.23
N GLU A 578 -12.70 8.46 -6.39
CA GLU A 578 -11.30 8.73 -6.78
C GLU A 578 -10.48 7.45 -7.02
N GLY A 579 -11.06 6.27 -6.75
CA GLY A 579 -10.40 4.99 -6.92
C GLY A 579 -9.58 4.52 -5.72
N LEU A 580 -9.63 5.25 -4.61
CA LEU A 580 -8.95 4.92 -3.36
C LEU A 580 -9.82 3.98 -2.52
N ASP A 581 -9.39 2.72 -2.40
CA ASP A 581 -10.15 1.69 -1.67
C ASP A 581 -9.23 0.71 -0.95
N ALA A 582 -9.07 0.92 0.36
CA ALA A 582 -8.27 0.07 1.23
C ALA A 582 -8.91 -1.29 1.52
N SER A 583 -10.17 -1.52 1.12
CA SER A 583 -10.79 -2.86 1.24
C SER A 583 -10.24 -3.85 0.22
N LYS A 584 -9.63 -3.34 -0.87
CA LYS A 584 -8.93 -4.15 -1.89
C LYS A 584 -7.57 -4.68 -1.40
N LEU A 585 -7.03 -4.12 -0.32
CA LEU A 585 -5.80 -4.63 0.29
C LEU A 585 -6.02 -6.04 0.85
N LEU A 586 -5.05 -6.93 0.63
CA LEU A 586 -5.08 -8.31 1.07
C LEU A 586 -4.58 -8.46 2.50
N LYS A 587 -4.97 -9.54 3.18
CA LYS A 587 -4.51 -9.85 4.54
C LYS A 587 -2.98 -10.01 4.64
N SER A 588 -2.34 -10.36 3.51
CA SER A 588 -0.89 -10.44 3.36
C SER A 588 -0.19 -9.09 3.29
N HIS A 589 -0.89 -8.00 2.95
CA HIS A 589 -0.34 -6.64 2.83
C HIS A 589 -0.22 -5.99 4.21
N LYS A 590 0.66 -6.54 5.05
CA LYS A 590 0.92 -6.02 6.41
C LYS A 590 1.71 -4.72 6.35
N GLY A 591 1.26 -3.71 7.10
CA GLY A 591 1.87 -2.39 7.12
C GLY A 591 1.62 -1.59 5.83
N VAL A 592 0.68 -2.02 4.99
CA VAL A 592 0.34 -1.32 3.75
C VAL A 592 -0.99 -0.59 3.94
N GLY A 593 -1.04 0.65 3.49
CA GLY A 593 -2.25 1.45 3.47
C GLY A 593 -2.24 2.51 2.38
N ILE A 594 -3.38 3.17 2.22
CA ILE A 594 -3.53 4.31 1.34
C ILE A 594 -3.36 5.58 2.16
N LEU A 595 -2.40 6.43 1.79
CA LEU A 595 -2.16 7.73 2.39
C LEU A 595 -2.84 8.81 1.54
N LYS A 596 -3.60 9.69 2.17
CA LYS A 596 -4.28 10.84 1.54
C LYS A 596 -4.12 12.08 2.42
N GLY A 597 -3.89 13.24 1.81
CA GLY A 597 -3.85 14.53 2.50
C GLY A 597 -2.55 14.86 3.24
N MET A 598 -1.50 14.05 3.06
CA MET A 598 -0.14 14.36 3.54
C MET A 598 0.74 15.00 2.46
N SER A 599 0.38 14.76 1.20
CA SER A 599 0.91 15.34 -0.03
C SER A 599 -0.26 15.58 -0.99
N ASP A 600 -0.02 16.30 -2.08
CA ASP A 600 -1.01 16.52 -3.14
C ASP A 600 -1.44 15.20 -3.80
N GLU A 601 -0.53 14.22 -3.85
CA GLU A 601 -0.79 12.89 -4.37
C GLU A 601 -1.23 11.93 -3.25
N ALA A 602 -2.32 11.20 -3.48
CA ALA A 602 -2.73 10.06 -2.66
C ALA A 602 -2.17 8.76 -3.27
N GLY A 603 -1.70 7.85 -2.43
CA GLY A 603 -1.01 6.66 -2.92
C GLY A 603 -0.88 5.53 -1.91
N ASN A 604 -0.45 4.37 -2.40
CA ASN A 604 -0.15 3.23 -1.53
C ASN A 604 1.18 3.46 -0.83
N VAL A 605 1.21 3.23 0.48
CA VAL A 605 2.44 3.30 1.28
C VAL A 605 2.60 2.01 2.06
N ARG A 606 3.75 1.38 1.89
CA ARG A 606 4.24 0.25 2.68
C ARG A 606 5.13 0.82 3.78
N THR A 607 4.63 0.86 5.01
CA THR A 607 5.34 1.48 6.12
C THR A 607 6.56 0.68 6.54
N PHE A 608 7.62 1.39 6.93
CA PHE A 608 8.78 0.76 7.53
C PHE A 608 8.44 0.12 8.87
N LEU A 609 9.17 -0.94 9.19
CA LEU A 609 8.96 -1.69 10.42
C LEU A 609 9.98 -1.30 11.49
N ALA A 610 9.50 -1.06 12.71
CA ALA A 610 10.30 -1.10 13.93
C ALA A 610 9.65 -2.11 14.88
N ASP A 611 10.34 -3.22 15.17
CA ASP A 611 9.88 -4.17 16.19
C ASP A 611 10.02 -3.57 17.61
N GLY A 612 9.57 -4.29 18.64
CA GLY A 612 9.66 -3.79 20.02
C GLY A 612 11.10 -3.56 20.50
N ARG A 613 12.08 -4.33 19.99
CA ARG A 613 13.51 -4.16 20.33
C ARG A 613 14.09 -2.96 19.59
N ASP A 614 13.73 -2.78 18.32
CA ASP A 614 14.11 -1.62 17.52
C ASP A 614 13.57 -0.33 18.15
N ALA A 615 12.30 -0.32 18.56
CA ALA A 615 11.69 0.80 19.28
C ALA A 615 12.43 1.10 20.59
N ASP A 616 12.74 0.10 21.41
CA ASP A 616 13.48 0.30 22.67
C ASP A 616 14.88 0.87 22.45
N ARG A 617 15.58 0.44 21.39
CA ARG A 617 16.89 0.99 20.99
C ARG A 617 16.79 2.46 20.60
N ILE A 618 15.82 2.79 19.74
CA ILE A 618 15.56 4.17 19.31
C ILE A 618 15.19 5.05 20.51
N LEU A 619 14.29 4.59 21.38
CA LEU A 619 13.81 5.33 22.55
C LEU A 619 14.90 5.52 23.62
N THR A 620 15.82 4.56 23.77
CA THR A 620 16.97 4.72 24.66
C THR A 620 17.91 5.81 24.16
N ARG A 621 18.13 5.89 22.84
CA ARG A 621 18.90 6.98 22.24
C ARG A 621 18.16 8.33 22.36
N ALA A 622 16.86 8.33 22.10
CA ALA A 622 15.99 9.50 22.27
C ALA A 622 15.98 10.07 23.70
N ARG A 623 15.99 9.19 24.71
CA ARG A 623 16.15 9.57 26.12
C ARG A 623 17.44 10.33 26.32
N LYS A 624 18.56 9.75 25.90
CA LYS A 624 19.89 10.38 26.02
C LYS A 624 19.93 11.75 25.33
N LEU A 625 19.36 11.88 24.12
CA LEU A 625 19.28 13.17 23.43
C LEU A 625 18.52 14.24 24.22
N ARG A 626 17.44 13.85 24.92
CA ARG A 626 16.66 14.76 25.78
C ARG A 626 17.39 15.11 27.06
N GLU A 627 18.09 14.17 27.66
CA GLU A 627 18.94 14.40 28.83
C GLU A 627 20.08 15.37 28.49
N ASP A 628 20.77 15.13 27.37
CA ASP A 628 21.86 15.99 26.89
C ASP A 628 21.36 17.41 26.52
N ALA A 629 20.11 17.53 26.08
CA ALA A 629 19.48 18.81 25.72
C ALA A 629 18.72 19.50 26.87
N GLY A 630 18.55 18.84 28.02
CA GLY A 630 17.76 19.35 29.15
C GLY A 630 16.26 19.50 28.85
N THR A 631 15.69 18.70 27.95
CA THR A 631 14.29 18.83 27.49
C THR A 631 13.35 17.73 27.99
N LEU A 632 13.87 16.81 28.80
CA LEU A 632 13.09 15.73 29.39
C LEU A 632 12.12 16.29 30.45
N SER A 633 10.85 15.88 30.42
CA SER A 633 9.80 16.46 31.29
C SER A 633 8.62 15.52 31.51
N GLY A 634 7.74 15.87 32.45
CA GLY A 634 6.46 15.20 32.70
C GLY A 634 6.62 13.78 33.26
N ASP A 635 5.79 12.86 32.80
CA ASP A 635 5.75 11.49 33.34
C ASP A 635 7.11 10.77 33.20
N ALA A 636 7.90 11.11 32.17
CA ALA A 636 9.24 10.54 31.96
C ALA A 636 10.27 10.92 33.04
N VAL A 637 10.06 11.99 33.80
CA VAL A 637 10.89 12.35 34.98
C VAL A 637 10.24 11.98 36.31
N GLY A 638 9.02 11.43 36.28
CA GLY A 638 8.24 11.10 37.47
C GLY A 638 7.29 12.21 37.93
N ASP A 639 7.16 13.29 37.15
CA ASP A 639 6.18 14.36 37.38
C ASP A 639 4.79 13.92 36.91
N ALA A 640 4.23 12.92 37.60
CA ALA A 640 2.81 12.65 37.47
C ALA A 640 2.04 13.85 38.07
N PRO A 641 1.00 14.37 37.40
CA PRO A 641 0.18 15.41 37.98
C PRO A 641 -0.38 14.89 39.31
N ALA A 642 -0.08 15.60 40.40
CA ALA A 642 -0.66 15.31 41.69
C ALA A 642 -2.16 15.58 41.59
N ALA A 643 -2.94 14.51 41.40
CA ALA A 643 -4.39 14.58 41.33
C ALA A 643 -4.93 15.40 42.53
N GLY A 644 -5.62 16.50 42.21
CA GLY A 644 -6.45 17.25 43.15
C GLY A 644 -5.75 18.14 44.19
N THR A 645 -4.42 18.14 44.31
CA THR A 645 -3.74 18.98 45.32
C THR A 645 -3.50 20.40 44.82
N ASP A 646 -2.90 20.59 43.63
CA ASP A 646 -2.44 21.89 43.13
C ASP A 646 -3.55 22.94 42.89
N VAL A 647 -4.79 22.47 42.64
CA VAL A 647 -5.95 23.32 42.35
C VAL A 647 -6.44 24.06 43.61
N LEU A 648 -6.32 23.42 44.79
CA LEU A 648 -6.80 23.98 46.06
C LEU A 648 -6.09 25.28 46.44
N LEU A 649 -4.76 25.35 46.29
CA LEU A 649 -3.98 26.52 46.70
C LEU A 649 -4.30 27.75 45.83
N HIS A 650 -4.53 27.53 44.53
CA HIS A 650 -4.98 28.56 43.60
C HIS A 650 -6.42 29.00 43.86
N ASP A 651 -7.31 28.06 44.16
CA ASP A 651 -8.70 28.36 44.49
C ASP A 651 -8.83 29.18 45.78
N VAL A 652 -8.06 28.82 46.81
CA VAL A 652 -7.99 29.56 48.08
C VAL A 652 -7.44 30.98 47.85
N ALA A 653 -6.41 31.16 47.03
CA ALA A 653 -5.87 32.48 46.73
C ALA A 653 -6.89 33.37 46.00
N ALA A 654 -7.65 32.80 45.07
CA ALA A 654 -8.65 33.53 44.30
C ALA A 654 -9.85 33.99 45.15
N VAL A 655 -10.30 33.20 46.15
CA VAL A 655 -11.39 33.63 47.05
C VAL A 655 -10.95 34.62 48.13
N LEU A 656 -9.65 34.74 48.39
CA LEU A 656 -9.07 35.75 49.27
C LEU A 656 -8.86 37.10 48.56
N GLY A 657 -8.70 37.11 47.23
CA GLY A 657 -8.60 38.31 46.40
C GLY A 657 -7.35 39.17 46.67
N SER A 658 -7.20 40.26 45.90
CA SER A 658 -6.07 41.21 45.98
C SER A 658 -6.37 42.48 46.79
N GLY A 659 -7.59 42.65 47.30
CA GLY A 659 -8.03 43.85 48.03
C GLY A 659 -7.39 43.99 49.43
N ALA A 660 -7.34 45.22 49.96
CA ALA A 660 -6.74 45.53 51.27
C ALA A 660 -7.57 45.05 52.49
N THR A 661 -8.80 44.60 52.28
CA THR A 661 -9.79 44.28 53.34
C THR A 661 -9.72 42.84 53.87
N ASP A 662 -9.16 41.89 53.11
CA ASP A 662 -9.20 40.45 53.41
C ASP A 662 -7.80 39.86 53.71
N VAL A 663 -7.01 40.54 54.54
CA VAL A 663 -5.67 40.09 54.95
C VAL A 663 -5.74 38.84 55.86
N LYS A 664 -6.78 38.75 56.70
CA LYS A 664 -7.00 37.64 57.65
C LYS A 664 -8.47 37.21 57.59
N VAL A 665 -8.75 36.00 57.10
CA VAL A 665 -10.13 35.52 56.86
C VAL A 665 -10.36 34.21 57.62
N TRP A 666 -11.55 34.06 58.20
CA TRP A 666 -11.94 32.83 58.91
C TRP A 666 -12.08 31.65 57.95
N SER A 667 -11.64 30.46 58.38
CA SER A 667 -11.64 29.26 57.54
C SER A 667 -13.03 28.89 57.03
N GLU A 668 -14.05 29.07 57.85
CA GLU A 668 -15.46 28.82 57.48
C GLU A 668 -15.88 29.69 56.28
N VAL A 669 -15.54 30.99 56.31
CA VAL A 669 -15.85 31.95 55.25
C VAL A 669 -15.09 31.61 53.96
N ILE A 670 -13.85 31.12 54.07
CA ILE A 670 -13.07 30.66 52.90
C ILE A 670 -13.76 29.45 52.27
N VAL A 671 -14.21 28.48 53.06
CA VAL A 671 -14.93 27.30 52.56
C VAL A 671 -16.25 27.71 51.88
N ASP A 672 -17.00 28.65 52.45
CA ASP A 672 -18.24 29.14 51.85
C ASP A 672 -17.99 29.80 50.48
N ARG A 673 -16.99 30.69 50.39
CA ARG A 673 -16.61 31.33 49.12
C ARG A 673 -16.09 30.31 48.09
N LEU A 674 -15.39 29.27 48.53
CA LEU A 674 -14.93 28.18 47.66
C LEU A 674 -16.12 27.40 47.10
N ALA A 675 -17.11 27.08 47.93
CA ALA A 675 -18.32 26.37 47.53
C ALA A 675 -19.21 27.22 46.62
N GLU A 676 -19.31 28.53 46.84
CA GLU A 676 -20.00 29.45 45.91
C GLU A 676 -19.33 29.47 44.53
N ARG A 677 -17.99 29.47 44.51
CA ARG A 677 -17.22 29.55 43.25
C ARG A 677 -17.15 28.23 42.49
N LYS A 678 -17.07 27.09 43.20
CA LYS A 678 -17.00 25.74 42.64
C LYS A 678 -17.85 24.76 43.47
N PRO A 679 -19.18 24.76 43.27
CA PRO A 679 -20.10 23.92 44.05
C PRO A 679 -19.81 22.43 43.91
N GLU A 680 -19.47 21.99 42.70
CA GLU A 680 -19.13 20.60 42.36
C GLU A 680 -17.95 20.04 43.17
N THR A 681 -17.00 20.90 43.56
CA THR A 681 -15.75 20.50 44.23
C THR A 681 -15.79 20.72 45.75
N TYR A 682 -16.37 21.83 46.20
CA TYR A 682 -16.34 22.23 47.62
C TYR A 682 -17.72 22.25 48.29
N GLY A 683 -18.81 21.89 47.59
CA GLY A 683 -20.16 21.87 48.13
C GLY A 683 -20.29 21.03 49.41
N ALA A 684 -19.73 19.82 49.41
CA ALA A 684 -19.71 18.94 50.58
C ALA A 684 -18.94 19.53 51.78
N TRP A 685 -18.01 20.47 51.56
CA TRP A 685 -17.30 21.14 52.64
C TRP A 685 -18.15 22.26 53.25
N ALA A 686 -19.01 22.90 52.46
CA ALA A 686 -19.94 23.91 52.94
C ALA A 686 -21.04 23.33 53.83
N GLU A 687 -21.42 22.07 53.60
CA GLU A 687 -22.39 21.32 54.42
C GLU A 687 -21.89 21.01 55.84
N LEU A 688 -20.58 21.08 56.08
CA LEU A 688 -20.01 20.93 57.43
C LEU A 688 -20.29 22.16 58.29
N GLU A 689 -20.57 21.96 59.58
CA GLU A 689 -20.84 23.07 60.51
C GLU A 689 -19.67 23.37 61.46
N GLY A 690 -19.47 24.67 61.71
CA GLY A 690 -18.54 25.19 62.73
C GLY A 690 -17.13 24.62 62.65
N ARG A 691 -16.68 24.00 63.75
CA ARG A 691 -15.30 23.52 63.90
C ARG A 691 -14.89 22.48 62.85
N ALA A 692 -15.80 21.59 62.44
CA ALA A 692 -15.52 20.55 61.46
C ALA A 692 -15.19 21.17 60.08
N LYS A 693 -15.92 22.22 59.70
CA LYS A 693 -15.69 23.00 58.47
C LYS A 693 -14.30 23.63 58.45
N ALA A 694 -13.90 24.23 59.57
CA ALA A 694 -12.57 24.83 59.70
C ALA A 694 -11.44 23.78 59.72
N ASP A 695 -11.66 22.63 60.35
CA ASP A 695 -10.70 21.52 60.42
C ASP A 695 -10.48 20.86 59.05
N GLN A 696 -11.52 20.77 58.22
CA GLN A 696 -11.43 20.28 56.85
C GLN A 696 -10.48 21.13 56.01
N LEU A 697 -10.67 22.45 55.98
CA LEU A 697 -9.77 23.37 55.27
C LEU A 697 -8.34 23.33 55.84
N SER A 698 -8.20 23.28 57.17
CA SER A 698 -6.87 23.21 57.80
C SER A 698 -6.12 21.93 57.47
N THR A 699 -6.83 20.80 57.31
CA THR A 699 -6.24 19.51 56.93
C THR A 699 -5.78 19.55 55.49
N ALA A 700 -6.60 20.11 54.61
CA ALA A 700 -6.31 20.21 53.18
C ALA A 700 -5.14 21.16 52.87
N LEU A 701 -4.90 22.17 53.73
CA LEU A 701 -3.79 23.12 53.56
C LEU A 701 -2.49 22.73 54.26
N LYS A 702 -2.52 21.70 55.11
CA LYS A 702 -1.34 21.20 55.84
C LYS A 702 -0.18 20.77 54.92
N PRO A 703 -0.40 20.15 53.75
CA PRO A 703 0.68 19.81 52.81
C PRO A 703 1.45 21.04 52.28
N TYR A 704 0.81 22.22 52.26
CA TYR A 704 1.43 23.48 51.80
C TYR A 704 2.16 24.24 52.92
N GLY A 705 2.26 23.66 54.11
CA GLY A 705 2.87 24.33 55.27
C GLY A 705 2.02 25.46 55.87
N ILE A 706 0.79 25.66 55.41
CA ILE A 706 -0.10 26.73 55.89
C ILE A 706 -0.82 26.26 57.15
N ARG A 707 -0.63 26.98 58.25
CA ARG A 707 -1.31 26.74 59.53
C ARG A 707 -2.42 27.76 59.75
N THR A 708 -3.49 27.34 60.43
CA THR A 708 -4.57 28.23 60.85
C THR A 708 -4.18 28.98 62.13
N GLU A 709 -4.57 30.26 62.20
CA GLU A 709 -4.37 31.12 63.36
C GLU A 709 -5.71 31.53 63.97
N GLN A 710 -5.70 31.94 65.25
CA GLN A 710 -6.86 32.49 65.93
C GLN A 710 -7.05 33.95 65.51
N ILE A 711 -8.12 34.24 64.77
CA ILE A 711 -8.45 35.58 64.29
C ILE A 711 -9.66 36.09 65.08
N GLY A 712 -9.44 37.13 65.88
CA GLY A 712 -10.49 37.87 66.57
C GLY A 712 -11.09 38.95 65.68
N ARG A 713 -12.42 38.99 65.55
CA ARG A 713 -13.17 40.11 64.98
C ARG A 713 -14.25 40.55 65.95
N ARG A 714 -14.56 41.85 65.98
CA ARG A 714 -15.63 42.39 66.81
C ARG A 714 -16.94 42.32 66.04
N ILE A 715 -17.90 41.57 66.56
CA ILE A 715 -19.26 41.43 66.00
C ILE A 715 -20.23 41.78 67.13
N ASP A 716 -21.14 42.72 66.87
CA ASP A 716 -22.18 43.17 67.82
C ASP A 716 -21.62 43.53 69.22
N GLY A 717 -20.50 44.27 69.22
CA GLY A 717 -19.85 44.76 70.43
C GLY A 717 -19.01 43.72 71.19
N LYS A 718 -19.09 42.43 70.86
CA LYS A 718 -18.33 41.32 71.46
C LYS A 718 -17.19 40.86 70.55
N THR A 719 -16.05 40.50 71.14
CA THR A 719 -14.93 39.93 70.39
C THR A 719 -15.17 38.44 70.19
N VAL A 720 -15.32 38.02 68.92
CA VAL A 720 -15.46 36.61 68.52
C VAL A 720 -14.17 36.16 67.87
N THR A 721 -13.60 35.08 68.38
CA THR A 721 -12.34 34.51 67.88
C THR A 721 -12.62 33.18 67.19
N ARG A 722 -12.22 33.05 65.91
CA ARG A 722 -12.32 31.82 65.13
C ARG A 722 -11.00 31.52 64.42
N ARG A 723 -10.82 30.27 64.01
CA ARG A 723 -9.66 29.87 63.20
C ARG A 723 -9.77 30.42 61.78
N GLY A 724 -8.65 30.85 61.23
CA GLY A 724 -8.56 31.27 59.84
C GLY A 724 -7.14 31.38 59.33
N ILE A 725 -7.01 31.96 58.15
CA ILE A 725 -5.77 31.94 57.37
C ILE A 725 -5.38 33.38 57.04
N VAL A 726 -4.07 33.63 57.09
CA VAL A 726 -3.46 34.88 56.66
C VAL A 726 -3.14 34.77 55.17
N ARG A 727 -3.61 35.73 54.38
CA ARG A 727 -3.45 35.73 52.92
C ARG A 727 -1.99 35.61 52.49
N ASP A 728 -1.09 36.27 53.19
CA ASP A 728 0.34 36.28 52.87
C ASP A 728 0.97 34.88 52.97
N HIS A 729 0.47 34.01 53.86
CA HIS A 729 0.93 32.61 53.92
C HIS A 729 0.55 31.82 52.67
N VAL A 730 -0.62 32.11 52.08
CA VAL A 730 -1.07 31.49 50.83
C VAL A 730 -0.23 31.99 49.65
N HIS A 731 0.02 33.30 49.56
CA HIS A 731 0.88 33.86 48.50
C HIS A 731 2.35 33.47 48.64
N ALA A 732 2.87 33.37 49.87
CA ALA A 732 4.23 32.88 50.11
C ALA A 732 4.37 31.42 49.67
N ALA A 733 3.39 30.56 50.00
CA ALA A 733 3.36 29.18 49.54
C ALA A 733 3.27 29.08 48.00
N LEU A 734 2.46 29.94 47.35
CA LEU A 734 2.39 30.02 45.88
C LEU A 734 3.71 30.50 45.27
N THR A 735 4.37 31.48 45.88
CA THR A 735 5.62 32.05 45.40
C THR A 735 6.77 31.06 45.54
N GLU A 736 6.87 30.39 46.67
CA GLU A 736 7.89 29.35 46.91
C GLU A 736 7.65 28.14 46.00
N ARG A 737 6.39 27.74 45.78
CA ARG A 737 6.05 26.73 44.78
C ARG A 737 6.50 27.14 43.37
N ASN A 738 6.19 28.38 42.95
CA ASN A 738 6.59 28.88 41.63
C ASN A 738 8.10 28.99 41.49
N ARG A 739 8.81 29.30 42.58
CA ARG A 739 10.27 29.31 42.63
C ARG A 739 10.84 27.90 42.50
N ASN A 740 10.30 26.92 43.23
CA ASN A 740 10.75 25.54 43.14
C ASN A 740 10.51 24.96 41.74
N ARG A 741 9.35 25.24 41.11
CA ARG A 741 9.09 24.91 39.70
C ARG A 741 9.97 25.64 38.67
N ALA A 742 10.68 26.67 39.08
CA ALA A 742 11.61 27.40 38.22
C ALA A 742 13.08 27.01 38.48
N LEU A 743 13.33 26.26 39.56
CA LEU A 743 14.65 25.74 39.95
C LEU A 743 14.78 24.24 39.64
N ASP A 744 13.66 23.52 39.64
CA ASP A 744 13.46 22.19 39.04
C ASP A 744 13.16 22.35 37.54
#